data_AF-A0A3D3C0L8-F1
#
_entry.id   AF-A0A3D3C0L8-F1
#
_cell.length_a   1.000
_cell.length_b   1.000
_cell.length_c   1.000
_cell.angle_alpha   90.00
_cell.angle_beta   90.00
_cell.angle_gamma   90.00
#
_symmetry.space_group_name_H-M   'P 1'
#
loop_
_entity.id
_entity.type
_entity.pdbx_description
1 polymer ?
#
loop_
_entity_poly.entity_id
_entity_poly.type
_entity_poly.pdbx_seq_one_letter_code
_entity_poly.pdbx_strand_id
1 'polypeptide(L)'
;MNPDGTSRPGGGIINVYEPPAGPGIRVDGCGYSGYATSPHYDSLLAKLIVRAVDMPSLIRKAKRALTEFRIEGARNNLDFLMSLLGHSNLDGSKIHTRYVEDNIADLLMHTETPMRYVSAELEFERAGRTVDPDDPLAVLNVPRPKPQAIAASSGPVVQGPSGTTPVIAPIQGLILAIDVRAGESVQKGQPVAILEALKMEHAIPAPESGVVREIVLRPGETIFENTPILFIEAQDVEGEYRAAAQIDYNEIRDDLAEVRHFQHLTKDESRPNAVAKRRQTNRRTARENIYDLCDDGTFVEYGPLVTASRFYKDSFEDLENRVTQTASDGMVMGVGRINSDLVGSENARSVAMSYDYTVLAGTQGQKNHRKQDRMFAIAEKYRLPIVLYTEGGGGRTYNGPNAGTSPIATSVGGLGTRTWRQLGKCSGLVPIIGVNAGFCFAGNVVLLGACDVIIATKDSSLGIGGPALIEGGGLGAYAPEEVGPVGIQEPNGVIDILVEDEIEATVAARKYLSYFQGPTKGWQTSDQRKLRHMVPENRRAVYNVRKVIETIADTDSMLELRPKFGLGMITALIRIEGRSVGVIANNSNSPTGGAIDSPAADKATRFMQLCEAFDIPILSLIDCPGNMVGPEAEKEALIRHCGRMYVAGANLTVPYFVVVLRKAYGLGALAMAVGSFEETFFAISWPTGEFAGMGLEGQIKLGRRNELAAIENIQERKARYDQMVDQAYAWSRALNAGTVFEVDDVIDPAETRNWVVMGLNSSPAPVPRDGKKLKWIDTW
;
A
#
# COMPACT_ATOMS: atom_id res chain seq x y z
N MET A 1 3.99 -11.78 -42.17
CA MET A 1 3.76 -10.47 -41.53
C MET A 1 3.16 -9.53 -42.56
N ASN A 2 2.47 -8.50 -42.10
CA ASN A 2 1.92 -7.45 -42.95
C ASN A 2 2.93 -6.33 -43.18
N PRO A 3 2.72 -5.45 -44.18
CA PRO A 3 3.54 -4.25 -44.39
C PRO A 3 3.63 -3.31 -43.19
N ASP A 4 2.72 -3.42 -42.21
CA ASP A 4 2.68 -2.63 -40.97
C ASP A 4 3.40 -3.31 -39.79
N GLY A 5 4.06 -4.46 -40.00
CA GLY A 5 4.78 -5.21 -38.97
C GLY A 5 3.92 -6.21 -38.16
N THR A 6 2.60 -6.26 -38.37
CA THR A 6 1.74 -7.21 -37.64
C THR A 6 1.92 -8.65 -38.13
N SER A 7 1.89 -9.61 -37.21
CA SER A 7 1.94 -11.04 -37.52
C SER A 7 0.55 -11.57 -37.90
N ARG A 8 0.46 -12.29 -39.02
CA ARG A 8 -0.73 -13.05 -39.42
C ARG A 8 -0.51 -14.51 -39.02
N PRO A 9 -1.34 -15.11 -38.15
CA PRO A 9 -1.25 -16.54 -37.86
C PRO A 9 -1.57 -17.31 -39.13
N GLY A 10 -0.65 -18.17 -39.57
CA GLY A 10 -0.87 -19.08 -40.69
C GLY A 10 -1.50 -20.38 -40.21
N GLY A 11 -2.50 -20.87 -40.93
CA GLY A 11 -3.08 -22.19 -40.74
C GLY A 11 -2.91 -23.08 -41.98
N GLY A 12 -3.13 -24.38 -41.83
CA GLY A 12 -3.17 -25.34 -42.92
C GLY A 12 -2.92 -26.77 -42.45
N ILE A 13 -3.00 -27.71 -43.39
CA ILE A 13 -2.57 -29.09 -43.18
C ILE A 13 -1.18 -29.20 -43.77
N ILE A 14 -0.20 -29.56 -42.95
CA ILE A 14 1.16 -29.78 -43.44
C ILE A 14 1.14 -31.01 -44.33
N ASN A 15 1.13 -30.82 -45.65
CA ASN A 15 1.12 -31.90 -46.64
C ASN A 15 2.50 -32.54 -46.77
N VAL A 16 3.56 -31.73 -46.64
CA VAL A 16 4.96 -32.18 -46.67
C VAL A 16 5.70 -31.54 -45.51
N TYR A 17 6.46 -32.34 -44.75
CA TYR A 17 7.31 -31.89 -43.65
C TYR A 17 8.66 -32.61 -43.69
N GLU A 18 9.67 -31.96 -44.25
CA GLU A 18 11.03 -32.51 -44.39
C GLU A 18 12.02 -31.57 -43.69
N PRO A 19 12.37 -31.84 -42.42
CA PRO A 19 13.33 -31.00 -41.69
C PRO A 19 14.77 -31.22 -42.18
N PRO A 20 15.61 -30.17 -42.21
CA PRO A 20 17.01 -30.28 -42.61
C PRO A 20 17.82 -31.10 -41.59
N ALA A 21 18.85 -31.80 -42.06
CA ALA A 21 19.69 -32.67 -41.25
C ALA A 21 21.19 -32.48 -41.50
N GLY A 22 22.01 -32.98 -40.57
CA GLY A 22 23.48 -33.03 -40.71
C GLY A 22 24.24 -32.46 -39.51
N PRO A 23 25.58 -32.54 -39.51
CA PRO A 23 26.40 -32.14 -38.37
C PRO A 23 26.20 -30.66 -38.00
N GLY A 24 25.80 -30.40 -36.75
CA GLY A 24 25.56 -29.04 -36.24
C GLY A 24 24.26 -28.39 -36.72
N ILE A 25 23.30 -29.18 -37.18
CA ILE A 25 21.91 -28.78 -37.43
C ILE A 25 21.00 -29.62 -36.52
N ARG A 26 20.11 -28.97 -35.78
CA ARG A 26 19.09 -29.60 -34.93
C ARG A 26 17.75 -28.96 -35.21
N VAL A 27 16.69 -29.76 -35.31
CA VAL A 27 15.31 -29.28 -35.46
C VAL A 27 14.46 -29.81 -34.32
N ASP A 28 13.89 -28.91 -33.52
CA ASP A 28 12.89 -29.24 -32.51
C ASP A 28 11.52 -28.71 -32.99
N GLY A 29 10.61 -29.57 -33.43
CA GLY A 29 9.29 -29.15 -33.93
C GLY A 29 8.23 -30.21 -33.67
N CYS A 30 6.96 -29.80 -33.80
CA CYS A 30 5.79 -30.68 -33.65
C CYS A 30 5.14 -31.08 -34.98
N GLY A 31 5.61 -30.51 -36.11
CA GLY A 31 5.06 -30.79 -37.44
C GLY A 31 5.38 -32.19 -37.95
N TYR A 32 4.43 -32.75 -38.71
CA TYR A 32 4.56 -33.98 -39.49
C TYR A 32 3.57 -33.93 -40.67
N SER A 33 3.76 -34.74 -41.71
CA SER A 33 2.82 -34.79 -42.85
C SER A 33 1.43 -35.25 -42.37
N GLY A 34 0.39 -34.52 -42.74
CA GLY A 34 -0.99 -34.66 -42.23
C GLY A 34 -1.29 -33.88 -40.95
N TYR A 35 -0.32 -33.17 -40.37
CA TYR A 35 -0.56 -32.34 -39.18
C TYR A 35 -1.40 -31.10 -39.53
N ALA A 36 -2.61 -31.02 -38.97
CA ALA A 36 -3.45 -29.84 -39.05
C ALA A 36 -3.02 -28.83 -37.99
N THR A 37 -2.45 -27.71 -38.41
CA THR A 37 -2.04 -26.64 -37.48
C THR A 37 -3.30 -26.00 -36.88
N SER A 38 -3.31 -25.81 -35.56
CA SER A 38 -4.46 -25.21 -34.87
C SER A 38 -4.17 -23.75 -34.52
N PRO A 39 -5.03 -22.80 -34.92
CA PRO A 39 -4.90 -21.39 -34.53
C PRO A 39 -5.24 -21.15 -33.04
N HIS A 40 -5.72 -22.18 -32.32
CA HIS A 40 -5.93 -22.10 -30.87
C HIS A 40 -4.63 -22.14 -30.06
N TYR A 41 -3.49 -22.46 -30.68
CA TYR A 41 -2.19 -22.55 -30.05
C TYR A 41 -1.17 -21.64 -30.77
N ASP A 42 0.00 -21.47 -30.17
CA ASP A 42 1.08 -20.67 -30.76
C ASP A 42 1.51 -21.18 -32.15
N SER A 43 1.87 -20.25 -33.03
CA SER A 43 2.21 -20.50 -34.44
C SER A 43 3.56 -21.19 -34.69
N LEU A 44 4.32 -21.50 -33.62
CA LEU A 44 5.63 -22.13 -33.71
C LEU A 44 5.53 -23.59 -34.19
N LEU A 45 5.90 -23.83 -35.45
CA LEU A 45 5.93 -25.18 -36.04
C LEU A 45 7.22 -25.95 -35.73
N ALA A 46 8.36 -25.26 -35.82
CA ALA A 46 9.68 -25.85 -35.62
C ALA A 46 10.73 -24.81 -35.25
N LYS A 47 11.72 -25.22 -34.45
CA LYS A 47 12.92 -24.47 -34.13
C LYS A 47 14.12 -25.08 -34.85
N LEU A 48 14.67 -24.35 -35.81
CA LEU A 48 15.92 -24.71 -36.49
C LEU A 48 17.11 -24.11 -35.75
N ILE A 49 17.99 -24.96 -35.24
CA ILE A 49 19.15 -24.58 -34.42
C ILE A 49 20.42 -24.97 -35.18
N VAL A 50 21.28 -23.99 -35.44
CA VAL A 50 22.49 -24.18 -36.27
C VAL A 50 23.74 -23.76 -35.49
N ARG A 51 24.78 -24.61 -35.51
CA ARG A 51 26.08 -24.37 -34.87
C ARG A 51 27.22 -24.35 -35.90
N ALA A 52 28.06 -23.33 -35.80
CA ALA A 52 29.29 -23.17 -36.57
C ALA A 52 30.38 -22.49 -35.72
N VAL A 53 31.60 -22.40 -36.25
CA VAL A 53 32.80 -21.86 -35.57
C VAL A 53 32.91 -20.33 -35.64
N ASP A 54 32.25 -19.70 -36.61
CA ASP A 54 32.23 -18.26 -36.82
C ASP A 54 30.90 -17.81 -37.45
N MET A 55 30.59 -16.51 -37.37
CA MET A 55 29.34 -15.93 -37.87
C MET A 55 29.15 -16.11 -39.39
N PRO A 56 30.16 -15.89 -40.26
CA PRO A 56 30.02 -16.17 -41.70
C PRO A 56 29.64 -17.62 -42.01
N SER A 57 30.25 -18.59 -41.31
CA SER A 57 29.95 -20.00 -41.45
C SER A 57 28.59 -20.35 -40.86
N LEU A 58 28.16 -19.67 -39.78
CA LEU A 58 26.84 -19.83 -39.20
C LEU A 58 25.75 -19.37 -40.16
N ILE A 59 25.89 -18.17 -40.75
CA ILE A 59 24.93 -17.62 -41.71
C ILE A 59 24.84 -18.51 -42.96
N ARG A 60 25.97 -18.94 -43.52
CA ARG A 60 25.98 -19.88 -44.67
C ARG A 60 25.26 -21.19 -44.35
N LYS A 61 25.51 -21.74 -43.16
CA LYS A 61 24.92 -23.01 -42.72
C LYS A 61 23.43 -22.87 -42.39
N ALA A 62 23.01 -21.74 -41.83
CA ALA A 62 21.61 -21.41 -41.56
C ALA A 62 20.80 -21.22 -42.85
N LYS A 63 21.35 -20.49 -43.83
CA LYS A 63 20.73 -20.36 -45.16
C LYS A 63 20.56 -21.71 -45.84
N ARG A 64 21.61 -22.55 -45.84
CA ARG A 64 21.52 -23.92 -46.37
C ARG A 64 20.41 -24.72 -45.69
N ALA A 65 20.36 -24.72 -44.36
CA ALA A 65 19.38 -25.49 -43.62
C ALA A 65 17.94 -25.00 -43.86
N LEU A 66 17.73 -23.69 -44.00
CA LEU A 66 16.41 -23.14 -44.37
C LEU A 66 16.00 -23.53 -45.80
N THR A 67 16.91 -23.53 -46.78
CA THR A 67 16.61 -23.98 -48.17
C THR A 67 16.32 -25.49 -48.28
N GLU A 68 16.75 -26.27 -47.28
CA GLU A 68 16.51 -27.72 -47.18
C GLU A 68 15.24 -28.02 -46.36
N PHE A 69 14.68 -27.04 -45.63
CA PHE A 69 13.48 -27.24 -44.83
C PHE A 69 12.23 -27.10 -45.70
N ARG A 70 11.61 -28.23 -46.05
CA ARG A 70 10.38 -28.24 -46.84
C ARG A 70 9.15 -28.35 -45.94
N ILE A 71 8.30 -27.33 -45.98
CA ILE A 71 6.99 -27.31 -45.31
C ILE A 71 5.96 -26.84 -46.35
N GLU A 72 5.08 -27.75 -46.78
CA GLU A 72 4.01 -27.46 -47.76
C GLU A 72 2.63 -27.67 -47.13
N GLY A 73 1.61 -26.96 -47.63
CA GLY A 73 0.22 -27.08 -47.17
C GLY A 73 -0.15 -26.27 -45.91
N ALA A 74 0.84 -25.76 -45.17
CA ALA A 74 0.63 -24.75 -44.12
C ALA A 74 1.53 -23.54 -44.35
N ARG A 75 0.96 -22.33 -44.19
CA ARG A 75 1.70 -21.08 -44.34
C ARG A 75 2.78 -20.97 -43.27
N ASN A 76 3.99 -20.63 -43.67
CA ASN A 76 5.16 -20.52 -42.78
C ASN A 76 5.97 -19.25 -43.10
N ASN A 77 7.01 -18.99 -42.31
CA ASN A 77 7.85 -17.79 -42.42
C ASN A 77 9.28 -18.09 -42.90
N LEU A 78 9.53 -19.21 -43.58
CA LEU A 78 10.87 -19.61 -44.02
C LEU A 78 11.51 -18.56 -44.96
N ASP A 79 10.74 -18.00 -45.90
CA ASP A 79 11.22 -16.97 -46.83
C ASP A 79 11.59 -15.66 -46.13
N PHE A 80 10.81 -15.29 -45.10
CA PHE A 80 11.09 -14.13 -44.27
C PHE A 80 12.40 -14.31 -43.49
N LEU A 81 12.60 -15.49 -42.89
CA LEU A 81 13.85 -15.83 -42.19
C LEU A 81 15.04 -15.88 -43.16
N MET A 82 14.83 -16.33 -44.40
CA MET A 82 15.86 -16.31 -45.45
C MET A 82 16.26 -14.88 -45.82
N SER A 83 15.28 -14.00 -46.01
CA SER A 83 15.49 -12.59 -46.33
C SER A 83 16.20 -11.86 -45.18
N LEU A 84 15.84 -12.16 -43.94
CA LEU A 84 16.51 -11.64 -42.75
C LEU A 84 17.99 -12.05 -42.67
N LEU A 85 18.32 -13.31 -43.01
CA LEU A 85 19.72 -13.76 -43.12
C LEU A 85 20.43 -13.20 -44.36
N GLY A 86 19.67 -12.77 -45.37
CA GLY A 86 20.11 -12.10 -46.59
C GLY A 86 20.57 -10.66 -46.39
N HIS A 87 19.94 -9.96 -45.45
CA HIS A 87 20.21 -8.56 -45.18
C HIS A 87 21.62 -8.34 -44.60
N SER A 88 22.41 -7.49 -45.24
CA SER A 88 23.82 -7.25 -44.92
C SER A 88 23.95 -6.33 -43.69
N ASN A 89 23.84 -6.86 -42.46
CA ASN A 89 24.34 -6.27 -41.19
C ASN A 89 24.13 -7.19 -39.97
N LEU A 90 24.35 -8.51 -40.10
CA LEU A 90 24.33 -9.44 -38.95
C LEU A 90 25.66 -9.48 -38.16
N ASP A 91 26.49 -8.45 -38.27
CA ASP A 91 27.77 -8.29 -37.59
C ASP A 91 27.63 -7.44 -36.31
N GLY A 92 26.65 -7.78 -35.47
CA GLY A 92 26.55 -7.38 -34.06
C GLY A 92 26.42 -5.88 -33.72
N SER A 93 26.66 -4.96 -34.65
CA SER A 93 26.78 -3.51 -34.37
C SER A 93 25.57 -2.68 -34.81
N LYS A 94 24.59 -3.28 -35.51
CA LYS A 94 23.46 -2.57 -36.14
C LYS A 94 22.08 -3.20 -35.94
N ILE A 95 21.96 -4.30 -35.19
CA ILE A 95 20.66 -4.91 -34.86
C ILE A 95 20.15 -4.33 -33.54
N HIS A 96 18.91 -3.84 -33.53
CA HIS A 96 18.21 -3.38 -32.32
C HIS A 96 16.79 -3.97 -32.29
N THR A 97 16.05 -3.73 -31.20
CA THR A 97 14.73 -4.33 -30.95
C THR A 97 13.63 -3.94 -31.95
N ARG A 98 13.88 -2.95 -32.82
CA ARG A 98 12.94 -2.48 -33.87
C ARG A 98 13.43 -2.77 -35.29
N TYR A 99 14.52 -3.52 -35.44
CA TYR A 99 15.19 -3.69 -36.73
C TYR A 99 14.28 -4.37 -37.77
N VAL A 100 13.43 -5.31 -37.35
CA VAL A 100 12.49 -5.99 -38.26
C VAL A 100 11.40 -5.03 -38.73
N GLU A 101 10.85 -4.23 -37.82
CA GLU A 101 9.82 -3.24 -38.11
C GLU A 101 10.34 -2.13 -39.03
N ASP A 102 11.56 -1.63 -38.77
CA ASP A 102 12.17 -0.54 -39.52
C ASP A 102 12.59 -0.96 -40.94
N ASN A 103 12.79 -2.26 -41.19
CA ASN A 103 13.20 -2.82 -42.48
C ASN A 103 12.12 -3.75 -43.08
N ILE A 104 10.88 -3.70 -42.60
CA ILE A 104 9.83 -4.67 -42.96
C ILE A 104 9.52 -4.66 -44.46
N ALA A 105 9.58 -3.49 -45.11
CA ALA A 105 9.36 -3.35 -46.55
C ALA A 105 10.40 -4.13 -47.36
N ASP A 106 11.67 -4.06 -46.96
CA ASP A 106 12.78 -4.76 -47.62
C ASP A 106 12.80 -6.25 -47.28
N LEU A 107 12.43 -6.61 -46.04
CA LEU A 107 12.34 -8.01 -45.59
C LEU A 107 11.15 -8.78 -46.19
N LEU A 108 10.14 -8.07 -46.69
CA LEU A 108 9.01 -8.63 -47.42
C LEU A 108 9.25 -8.72 -48.94
N MET A 109 10.33 -8.13 -49.47
CA MET A 109 10.70 -8.30 -50.88
C MET A 109 11.24 -9.71 -51.13
N HIS A 110 10.48 -10.52 -51.88
CA HIS A 110 10.90 -11.87 -52.25
C HIS A 110 12.19 -11.84 -53.06
N THR A 111 13.25 -12.45 -52.54
CA THR A 111 14.45 -12.76 -53.32
C THR A 111 14.32 -14.20 -53.80
N GLU A 112 14.23 -14.42 -55.11
CA GLU A 112 14.22 -15.76 -55.71
C GLU A 112 15.50 -16.51 -55.30
N THR A 113 15.39 -17.35 -54.27
CA THR A 113 16.46 -18.22 -53.82
C THR A 113 16.08 -19.63 -54.27
N PRO A 114 16.92 -20.35 -55.03
CA PRO A 114 16.55 -21.65 -55.57
C PRO A 114 16.31 -22.65 -54.43
N MET A 115 15.03 -22.96 -54.20
CA MET A 115 14.61 -24.00 -53.27
C MET A 115 15.13 -25.36 -53.76
N ARG A 116 15.65 -26.19 -52.86
CA ARG A 116 16.25 -27.49 -53.21
C ARG A 116 15.22 -28.63 -53.19
N TYR A 117 14.01 -28.36 -53.68
CA TYR A 117 12.92 -29.33 -53.83
C TYR A 117 11.98 -28.94 -54.99
N VAL A 118 11.10 -29.84 -55.45
CA VAL A 118 10.18 -29.64 -56.59
C VAL A 118 8.74 -29.52 -56.08
N SER A 119 7.98 -28.49 -56.49
CA SER A 119 6.64 -28.13 -55.98
C SER A 119 5.49 -28.33 -57.00
N ALA A 120 4.26 -28.53 -56.50
CA ALA A 120 3.00 -28.50 -57.27
C ALA A 120 1.96 -27.57 -56.59
N GLU A 121 1.04 -26.98 -57.37
CA GLU A 121 0.08 -25.91 -56.98
C GLU A 121 -1.14 -26.42 -56.15
N LEU A 122 -1.78 -25.54 -55.37
CA LEU A 122 -2.84 -25.83 -54.37
C LEU A 122 -4.17 -25.08 -54.62
N GLU A 123 -5.30 -25.77 -54.36
CA GLU A 123 -6.71 -25.33 -54.50
C GLU A 123 -7.37 -25.01 -53.13
N PHE A 124 -8.53 -24.30 -53.12
CA PHE A 124 -9.25 -23.83 -51.90
C PHE A 124 -10.58 -24.58 -51.62
N GLU A 125 -10.89 -24.87 -50.35
CA GLU A 125 -12.13 -25.51 -49.85
C GLU A 125 -12.86 -24.68 -48.76
N ARG A 126 -14.13 -25.01 -48.45
CA ARG A 126 -14.98 -24.35 -47.42
C ARG A 126 -14.71 -24.87 -45.98
N ALA A 127 -14.89 -24.01 -44.97
CA ALA A 127 -14.59 -24.31 -43.57
C ALA A 127 -15.73 -24.95 -42.79
N GLY A 128 -15.68 -26.25 -42.55
CA GLY A 128 -16.65 -26.90 -41.66
C GLY A 128 -18.06 -27.04 -42.25
N ARG A 129 -19.06 -27.33 -41.41
CA ARG A 129 -20.45 -27.59 -41.81
C ARG A 129 -21.34 -26.42 -41.41
N THR A 130 -22.31 -26.07 -42.25
CA THR A 130 -23.37 -25.09 -41.94
C THR A 130 -24.18 -25.54 -40.73
N VAL A 131 -24.40 -24.64 -39.79
CA VAL A 131 -25.22 -24.85 -38.58
C VAL A 131 -26.24 -23.74 -38.47
N ASP A 132 -27.35 -24.01 -37.76
CA ASP A 132 -28.31 -22.97 -37.40
C ASP A 132 -27.70 -22.11 -36.28
N PRO A 133 -27.47 -20.80 -36.52
CA PRO A 133 -26.88 -19.91 -35.51
C PRO A 133 -27.77 -19.73 -34.27
N ASP A 134 -29.08 -19.99 -34.36
CA ASP A 134 -30.03 -19.81 -33.26
C ASP A 134 -30.24 -21.08 -32.41
N ASP A 135 -29.69 -22.24 -32.81
CA ASP A 135 -29.78 -23.49 -32.04
C ASP A 135 -28.51 -23.70 -31.17
N PRO A 136 -28.59 -23.52 -29.83
CA PRO A 136 -27.45 -23.68 -28.93
C PRO A 136 -26.94 -25.14 -28.84
N LEU A 137 -27.66 -26.11 -29.42
CA LEU A 137 -27.29 -27.52 -29.47
C LEU A 137 -26.92 -28.01 -30.88
N ALA A 138 -26.88 -27.13 -31.90
CA ALA A 138 -26.64 -27.51 -33.29
C ALA A 138 -25.39 -28.39 -33.48
N VAL A 139 -24.33 -28.10 -32.72
CA VAL A 139 -23.05 -28.83 -32.75
C VAL A 139 -23.19 -30.29 -32.28
N LEU A 140 -24.11 -30.59 -31.36
CA LEU A 140 -24.33 -31.94 -30.83
C LEU A 140 -25.11 -32.84 -31.81
N ASN A 141 -25.86 -32.23 -32.73
CA ASN A 141 -26.67 -32.92 -33.73
C ASN A 141 -25.91 -33.17 -35.05
N VAL A 142 -24.64 -32.76 -35.15
CA VAL A 142 -23.80 -32.98 -36.33
C VAL A 142 -23.44 -34.48 -36.44
N PRO A 143 -23.83 -35.19 -37.51
CA PRO A 143 -23.52 -36.62 -37.66
C PRO A 143 -22.00 -36.87 -37.70
N ARG A 144 -21.50 -37.85 -36.94
CA ARG A 144 -20.07 -38.24 -36.99
C ARG A 144 -19.68 -38.67 -38.42
N PRO A 145 -18.52 -38.23 -38.95
CA PRO A 145 -18.11 -38.62 -40.28
C PRO A 145 -17.89 -40.14 -40.33
N LYS A 146 -18.48 -40.81 -41.32
CA LYS A 146 -18.09 -42.17 -41.69
C LYS A 146 -16.74 -42.10 -42.41
N PRO A 147 -15.80 -43.02 -42.15
CA PRO A 147 -14.55 -43.09 -42.91
C PRO A 147 -14.86 -43.57 -44.33
N GLN A 148 -14.90 -42.66 -45.28
CA GLN A 148 -14.84 -42.96 -46.71
C GLN A 148 -13.64 -42.22 -47.30
N ALA A 149 -12.95 -42.90 -48.22
CA ALA A 149 -11.83 -42.37 -48.97
C ALA A 149 -12.23 -41.04 -49.64
N ILE A 150 -11.41 -40.02 -49.43
CA ILE A 150 -11.55 -38.70 -50.05
C ILE A 150 -11.28 -38.88 -51.54
N ALA A 151 -12.35 -38.98 -52.34
CA ALA A 151 -12.29 -38.65 -53.74
C ALA A 151 -12.21 -37.12 -53.82
N ALA A 152 -11.20 -36.59 -54.51
CA ALA A 152 -11.07 -35.16 -54.79
C ALA A 152 -12.31 -34.70 -55.59
N SER A 153 -13.27 -34.07 -54.91
CA SER A 153 -14.36 -33.36 -55.55
C SER A 153 -13.94 -31.90 -55.70
N SER A 154 -13.58 -31.51 -56.92
CA SER A 154 -13.39 -30.12 -57.34
C SER A 154 -14.66 -29.31 -57.08
N GLY A 155 -14.67 -28.50 -56.03
CA GLY A 155 -15.67 -27.45 -55.83
C GLY A 155 -15.42 -26.29 -56.81
N PRO A 156 -16.48 -25.61 -57.30
CA PRO A 156 -16.30 -24.53 -58.27
C PRO A 156 -15.53 -23.36 -57.66
N VAL A 157 -14.48 -22.93 -58.38
CA VAL A 157 -13.85 -21.62 -58.19
C VAL A 157 -14.93 -20.57 -58.45
N VAL A 158 -15.38 -19.85 -57.41
CA VAL A 158 -16.34 -18.75 -57.60
C VAL A 158 -15.59 -17.56 -58.18
N GLN A 159 -15.45 -17.50 -59.50
CA GLN A 159 -15.09 -16.28 -60.21
C GLN A 159 -16.33 -15.40 -60.29
N GLY A 160 -16.28 -14.23 -59.67
CA GLY A 160 -17.37 -13.26 -59.75
C GLY A 160 -17.56 -12.70 -61.17
N PRO A 161 -18.66 -11.99 -61.44
CA PRO A 161 -18.92 -11.37 -62.73
C PRO A 161 -17.76 -10.46 -63.17
N SER A 162 -17.45 -10.45 -64.46
CA SER A 162 -16.39 -9.61 -65.03
C SER A 162 -16.59 -8.13 -64.68
N GLY A 163 -15.56 -7.49 -64.12
CA GLY A 163 -15.62 -6.08 -63.69
C GLY A 163 -16.08 -5.85 -62.24
N THR A 164 -16.14 -6.91 -61.42
CA THR A 164 -16.48 -6.82 -59.99
C THR A 164 -15.28 -7.08 -59.07
N THR A 165 -15.30 -6.50 -57.88
CA THR A 165 -14.32 -6.70 -56.80
C THR A 165 -14.95 -7.54 -55.68
N PRO A 166 -14.27 -8.58 -55.17
CA PRO A 166 -14.79 -9.38 -54.06
C PRO A 166 -14.66 -8.65 -52.71
N VAL A 167 -15.72 -8.73 -51.90
CA VAL A 167 -15.65 -8.46 -50.45
C VAL A 167 -15.29 -9.76 -49.76
N ILE A 168 -14.08 -9.85 -49.24
CA ILE A 168 -13.53 -11.08 -48.67
C ILE A 168 -13.68 -11.10 -47.15
N ALA A 169 -13.87 -12.31 -46.60
CA ALA A 169 -13.81 -12.52 -45.17
C ALA A 169 -12.38 -12.31 -44.64
N PRO A 170 -12.14 -11.35 -43.72
CA PRO A 170 -10.79 -11.02 -43.26
C PRO A 170 -10.22 -12.05 -42.27
N ILE A 171 -11.06 -12.93 -41.73
CA ILE A 171 -10.73 -14.01 -40.80
C ILE A 171 -11.71 -15.17 -41.00
N GLN A 172 -11.36 -16.36 -40.50
CA GLN A 172 -12.32 -17.46 -40.39
C GLN A 172 -13.40 -17.12 -39.36
N GLY A 173 -14.67 -17.36 -39.70
CA GLY A 173 -15.78 -17.10 -38.79
C GLY A 173 -17.13 -17.58 -39.32
N LEU A 174 -18.17 -17.40 -38.51
CA LEU A 174 -19.55 -17.67 -38.85
C LEU A 174 -20.19 -16.39 -39.42
N ILE A 175 -20.79 -16.44 -40.60
CA ILE A 175 -21.59 -15.31 -41.09
C ILE A 175 -22.87 -15.24 -40.25
N LEU A 176 -23.03 -14.18 -39.46
CA LEU A 176 -24.24 -13.93 -38.67
C LEU A 176 -25.30 -13.23 -39.51
N ALA A 177 -24.89 -12.23 -40.30
CA ALA A 177 -25.79 -11.43 -41.11
C ALA A 177 -25.12 -10.98 -42.40
N ILE A 178 -25.94 -10.74 -43.43
CA ILE A 178 -25.57 -10.04 -44.66
C ILE A 178 -26.60 -8.94 -44.82
N ASP A 179 -26.16 -7.68 -44.65
CA ASP A 179 -27.04 -6.52 -44.46
C ASP A 179 -27.40 -5.81 -45.77
N VAL A 180 -27.03 -6.40 -46.91
CA VAL A 180 -27.23 -5.85 -48.26
C VAL A 180 -27.83 -6.89 -49.20
N ARG A 181 -28.43 -6.43 -50.30
CA ARG A 181 -29.03 -7.28 -51.34
C ARG A 181 -28.34 -7.12 -52.69
N ALA A 182 -28.40 -8.14 -53.54
CA ALA A 182 -27.98 -8.01 -54.93
C ALA A 182 -28.82 -6.92 -55.64
N GLY A 183 -28.15 -6.02 -56.35
CA GLY A 183 -28.69 -4.81 -56.98
C GLY A 183 -28.63 -3.56 -56.11
N GLU A 184 -28.23 -3.66 -54.84
CA GLU A 184 -28.15 -2.53 -53.91
C GLU A 184 -26.84 -1.74 -54.10
N SER A 185 -26.91 -0.41 -54.00
CA SER A 185 -25.73 0.45 -54.01
C SER A 185 -25.13 0.55 -52.61
N VAL A 186 -23.82 0.33 -52.49
CA VAL A 186 -23.07 0.40 -51.23
C VAL A 186 -21.96 1.45 -51.36
N GLN A 187 -21.65 2.11 -50.25
CA GLN A 187 -20.57 3.09 -50.18
C GLN A 187 -19.31 2.45 -49.58
N LYS A 188 -18.13 2.89 -50.01
CA LYS A 188 -16.85 2.48 -49.41
C LYS A 188 -16.88 2.68 -47.89
N GLY A 189 -16.59 1.63 -47.13
CA GLY A 189 -16.60 1.65 -45.66
C GLY A 189 -17.95 1.28 -45.02
N GLN A 190 -19.03 1.18 -45.79
CA GLN A 190 -20.33 0.71 -45.28
C GLN A 190 -20.25 -0.77 -44.89
N PRO A 191 -20.67 -1.18 -43.69
CA PRO A 191 -20.81 -2.59 -43.32
C PRO A 191 -21.79 -3.31 -44.25
N VAL A 192 -21.37 -4.45 -44.80
CA VAL A 192 -22.19 -5.25 -45.72
C VAL A 192 -22.48 -6.67 -45.20
N ALA A 193 -21.71 -7.14 -44.22
CA ALA A 193 -21.94 -8.41 -43.53
C ALA A 193 -21.39 -8.35 -42.09
N ILE A 194 -21.91 -9.22 -41.22
CA ILE A 194 -21.40 -9.41 -39.85
C ILE A 194 -20.88 -10.84 -39.71
N LEU A 195 -19.64 -10.96 -39.24
CA LEU A 195 -18.94 -12.23 -39.03
C LEU A 195 -18.64 -12.42 -37.53
N GLU A 196 -19.08 -13.52 -36.94
CA GLU A 196 -18.67 -13.92 -35.59
C GLU A 196 -17.39 -14.74 -35.62
N ALA A 197 -16.39 -14.31 -34.86
CA ALA A 197 -15.19 -15.08 -34.58
C ALA A 197 -14.72 -14.82 -33.15
N LEU A 198 -14.39 -15.87 -32.41
CA LEU A 198 -13.82 -15.77 -31.05
C LEU A 198 -14.67 -14.94 -30.06
N LYS A 199 -16.01 -15.08 -30.12
CA LYS A 199 -17.00 -14.31 -29.34
C LYS A 199 -17.09 -12.82 -29.66
N MET A 200 -16.53 -12.41 -30.80
CA MET A 200 -16.56 -11.04 -31.28
C MET A 200 -17.25 -10.97 -32.63
N GLU A 201 -18.13 -9.99 -32.78
CA GLU A 201 -18.74 -9.65 -34.06
C GLU A 201 -17.84 -8.69 -34.84
N HIS A 202 -17.61 -9.00 -36.11
CA HIS A 202 -16.81 -8.20 -37.03
C HIS A 202 -17.70 -7.72 -38.16
N ALA A 203 -17.99 -6.42 -38.19
CA ALA A 203 -18.60 -5.78 -39.35
C ALA A 203 -17.60 -5.80 -40.51
N ILE A 204 -18.01 -6.38 -41.64
CA ILE A 204 -17.20 -6.45 -42.86
C ILE A 204 -17.58 -5.26 -43.74
N PRO A 205 -16.68 -4.26 -43.91
CA PRO A 205 -16.99 -3.09 -44.72
C PRO A 205 -16.83 -3.38 -46.22
N ALA A 206 -17.58 -2.65 -47.04
CA ALA A 206 -17.36 -2.58 -48.48
C ALA A 206 -15.98 -1.93 -48.78
N PRO A 207 -15.10 -2.58 -49.56
CA PRO A 207 -13.78 -2.04 -49.90
C PRO A 207 -13.85 -0.84 -50.87
N GLU A 208 -14.95 -0.70 -51.60
CA GLU A 208 -15.21 0.38 -52.55
C GLU A 208 -16.71 0.69 -52.68
N SER A 209 -17.02 1.86 -53.27
CA SER A 209 -18.40 2.24 -53.60
C SER A 209 -18.83 1.59 -54.91
N GLY A 210 -20.07 1.12 -54.97
CA GLY A 210 -20.57 0.45 -56.16
C GLY A 210 -21.89 -0.27 -55.95
N VAL A 211 -22.26 -1.15 -56.88
CA VAL A 211 -23.49 -1.95 -56.81
C VAL A 211 -23.14 -3.40 -56.48
N VAL A 212 -23.77 -3.98 -55.46
CA VAL A 212 -23.65 -5.40 -55.12
C VAL A 212 -24.24 -6.22 -56.26
N ARG A 213 -23.44 -7.03 -56.97
CA ARG A 213 -23.92 -7.83 -58.10
C ARG A 213 -24.31 -9.24 -57.71
N GLU A 214 -23.58 -9.83 -56.78
CA GLU A 214 -23.77 -11.21 -56.37
C GLU A 214 -23.38 -11.39 -54.91
N ILE A 215 -24.18 -12.16 -54.16
CA ILE A 215 -23.91 -12.56 -52.78
C ILE A 215 -23.73 -14.08 -52.78
N VAL A 216 -22.58 -14.54 -52.31
CA VAL A 216 -22.12 -15.93 -52.47
C VAL A 216 -22.40 -16.78 -51.24
N LEU A 217 -22.54 -16.15 -50.07
CA LEU A 217 -22.67 -16.80 -48.77
C LEU A 217 -24.04 -16.49 -48.14
N ARG A 218 -24.39 -17.25 -47.10
CA ARG A 218 -25.63 -17.07 -46.32
C ARG A 218 -25.32 -17.00 -44.82
N PRO A 219 -26.17 -16.32 -44.02
CA PRO A 219 -26.14 -16.47 -42.56
C PRO A 219 -26.14 -17.94 -42.12
N GLY A 220 -25.33 -18.27 -41.10
CA GLY A 220 -25.12 -19.64 -40.61
C GLY A 220 -23.97 -20.40 -41.28
N GLU A 221 -23.34 -19.85 -42.32
CA GLU A 221 -22.19 -20.48 -42.98
C GLU A 221 -20.88 -20.12 -42.27
N THR A 222 -20.09 -21.16 -41.92
CA THR A 222 -18.72 -20.99 -41.44
C THR A 222 -17.77 -20.98 -42.62
N ILE A 223 -16.93 -19.94 -42.69
CA ILE A 223 -16.09 -19.67 -43.86
C ILE A 223 -14.64 -19.44 -43.43
N PHE A 224 -13.68 -19.76 -44.31
CA PHE A 224 -12.26 -19.46 -44.06
C PHE A 224 -11.94 -18.01 -44.43
N GLU A 225 -10.82 -17.51 -43.91
CA GLU A 225 -10.21 -16.27 -44.37
C GLU A 225 -10.07 -16.25 -45.90
N ASN A 226 -10.26 -15.09 -46.51
CA ASN A 226 -10.22 -14.83 -47.94
C ASN A 226 -11.35 -15.48 -48.78
N THR A 227 -12.35 -16.07 -48.12
CA THR A 227 -13.57 -16.52 -48.82
C THR A 227 -14.37 -15.28 -49.29
N PRO A 228 -14.71 -15.15 -50.59
CA PRO A 228 -15.57 -14.08 -51.08
C PRO A 228 -16.98 -14.19 -50.50
N ILE A 229 -17.47 -13.13 -49.86
CA ILE A 229 -18.82 -13.02 -49.27
C ILE A 229 -19.82 -12.52 -50.33
N LEU A 230 -19.45 -11.46 -51.04
CA LEU A 230 -20.21 -10.84 -52.13
C LEU A 230 -19.29 -10.10 -53.10
N PHE A 231 -19.80 -9.72 -54.27
CA PHE A 231 -19.07 -9.00 -55.32
C PHE A 231 -19.70 -7.63 -55.59
N ILE A 232 -18.88 -6.59 -55.68
CA ILE A 232 -19.29 -5.20 -55.93
C ILE A 232 -18.78 -4.79 -57.32
N GLU A 233 -19.64 -4.20 -58.15
CA GLU A 233 -19.22 -3.49 -59.36
C GLU A 233 -19.01 -2.01 -59.02
N ALA A 234 -17.79 -1.52 -59.19
CA ALA A 234 -17.44 -0.13 -58.90
C ALA A 234 -18.33 0.85 -59.70
N GLN A 235 -19.01 1.75 -58.99
CA GLN A 235 -19.80 2.84 -59.58
C GLN A 235 -19.68 4.08 -58.67
N ASP A 236 -19.74 5.27 -59.27
CA ASP A 236 -19.82 6.52 -58.52
C ASP A 236 -21.19 6.62 -57.85
N VAL A 237 -21.23 6.25 -56.57
CA VAL A 237 -22.40 6.43 -55.69
C VAL A 237 -22.22 7.76 -54.94
N GLU A 238 -23.16 8.71 -55.10
CA GLU A 238 -23.10 10.00 -54.40
C GLU A 238 -23.22 9.81 -52.86
N GLY A 239 -22.32 10.47 -52.11
CA GLY A 239 -22.33 10.54 -50.64
C GLY A 239 -21.15 9.84 -49.95
N GLU A 240 -20.80 10.29 -48.74
CA GLU A 240 -19.86 9.60 -47.85
C GLU A 240 -20.62 8.76 -46.81
N TYR A 241 -20.22 7.51 -46.61
CA TYR A 241 -20.73 6.69 -45.52
C TYR A 241 -20.26 7.29 -44.19
N ARG A 242 -21.17 7.94 -43.47
CA ARG A 242 -20.92 8.41 -42.12
C ARG A 242 -21.15 7.25 -41.15
N ALA A 243 -20.06 6.62 -40.70
CA ALA A 243 -20.11 5.60 -39.67
C ALA A 243 -20.63 6.20 -38.34
N ALA A 244 -21.69 5.58 -37.83
CA ALA A 244 -22.31 5.74 -36.51
C ALA A 244 -22.84 7.15 -36.12
N ALA A 245 -23.96 7.15 -35.40
CA ALA A 245 -24.52 8.33 -34.74
C ALA A 245 -23.46 8.98 -33.83
N GLN A 246 -23.52 10.32 -33.68
CA GLN A 246 -22.77 11.00 -32.63
C GLN A 246 -23.12 10.36 -31.27
N ILE A 247 -22.12 9.73 -30.65
CA ILE A 247 -22.28 9.15 -29.31
C ILE A 247 -22.39 10.30 -28.32
N ASP A 248 -23.50 10.37 -27.58
CA ASP A 248 -23.61 11.30 -26.45
C ASP A 248 -22.76 10.78 -25.29
N TYR A 249 -21.65 11.46 -25.01
CA TYR A 249 -20.76 11.10 -23.90
C TYR A 249 -21.40 11.26 -22.52
N ASN A 250 -22.57 11.90 -22.42
CA ASN A 250 -23.33 12.01 -21.18
C ASN A 250 -24.31 10.85 -20.98
N GLU A 251 -24.57 10.05 -22.02
CA GLU A 251 -25.43 8.88 -21.91
C GLU A 251 -24.78 7.84 -20.99
N ILE A 252 -25.49 7.48 -19.93
CA ILE A 252 -25.06 6.43 -19.01
C ILE A 252 -25.59 5.11 -19.55
N ARG A 253 -24.67 4.28 -20.03
CA ARG A 253 -24.99 2.90 -20.44
C ARG A 253 -25.59 2.09 -19.28
N ASP A 254 -26.43 1.12 -19.60
CA ASP A 254 -27.10 0.27 -18.60
C ASP A 254 -26.12 -0.46 -17.67
N ASP A 255 -24.99 -0.94 -18.20
CA ASP A 255 -23.94 -1.60 -17.43
C ASP A 255 -23.30 -0.65 -16.38
N LEU A 256 -23.08 0.61 -16.76
CA LEU A 256 -22.58 1.65 -15.88
C LEU A 256 -23.65 2.09 -14.87
N ALA A 257 -24.92 2.17 -15.28
CA ALA A 257 -26.04 2.48 -14.40
C ALA A 257 -26.17 1.42 -13.30
N GLU A 258 -26.07 0.12 -13.63
CA GLU A 258 -26.07 -0.98 -12.68
C GLU A 258 -24.94 -0.85 -11.65
N VAL A 259 -23.71 -0.59 -12.11
CA VAL A 259 -22.56 -0.39 -11.20
C VAL A 259 -22.77 0.81 -10.29
N ARG A 260 -23.26 1.94 -10.81
CA ARG A 260 -23.55 3.14 -10.03
C ARG A 260 -24.63 2.89 -8.98
N HIS A 261 -25.67 2.14 -9.33
CA HIS A 261 -26.71 1.72 -8.40
C HIS A 261 -26.13 0.92 -7.23
N PHE A 262 -25.38 -0.14 -7.49
CA PHE A 262 -24.74 -0.93 -6.42
C PHE A 262 -23.73 -0.13 -5.59
N GLN A 263 -23.01 0.82 -6.20
CA GLN A 263 -22.12 1.70 -5.46
C GLN A 263 -22.88 2.62 -4.51
N HIS A 264 -24.01 3.16 -4.96
CA HIS A 264 -24.89 4.01 -4.15
C HIS A 264 -25.42 3.24 -2.92
N LEU A 265 -25.85 1.98 -3.08
CA LEU A 265 -26.32 1.12 -1.97
C LEU A 265 -25.32 0.97 -0.81
N THR A 266 -24.02 1.19 -1.04
CA THR A 266 -22.98 1.12 0.00
C THR A 266 -22.81 2.40 0.81
N LYS A 267 -23.46 3.50 0.39
CA LYS A 267 -23.35 4.83 1.00
C LYS A 267 -24.36 4.98 2.14
N ASP A 268 -24.09 5.92 3.03
CA ASP A 268 -24.91 6.17 4.22
C ASP A 268 -26.35 6.58 3.84
N GLU A 269 -26.50 7.34 2.75
CA GLU A 269 -27.79 7.78 2.19
C GLU A 269 -28.72 6.59 1.88
N SER A 270 -28.19 5.48 1.38
CA SER A 270 -28.95 4.27 1.08
C SER A 270 -29.08 3.31 2.28
N ARG A 271 -28.55 3.69 3.45
CA ARG A 271 -28.55 2.88 4.68
C ARG A 271 -29.17 3.63 5.87
N PRO A 272 -30.34 4.30 5.72
CA PRO A 272 -30.87 5.23 6.73
C PRO A 272 -31.14 4.57 8.09
N ASN A 273 -31.55 3.30 8.11
CA ASN A 273 -31.79 2.56 9.36
C ASN A 273 -30.50 2.30 10.15
N ALA A 274 -29.40 1.98 9.47
CA ALA A 274 -28.11 1.75 10.11
C ALA A 274 -27.54 3.08 10.63
N VAL A 275 -27.64 4.14 9.83
CA VAL A 275 -27.25 5.50 10.20
C VAL A 275 -28.06 5.98 11.41
N ALA A 276 -29.39 5.86 11.40
CA ALA A 276 -30.24 6.27 12.51
C ALA A 276 -29.89 5.54 13.82
N LYS A 277 -29.64 4.21 13.77
CA LYS A 277 -29.17 3.46 14.94
C LYS A 277 -27.82 3.94 15.43
N ARG A 278 -26.88 4.26 14.54
CA ARG A 278 -25.57 4.81 14.91
C ARG A 278 -25.68 6.21 15.53
N ARG A 279 -26.63 7.03 15.08
CA ARG A 279 -26.89 8.35 15.67
C ARG A 279 -27.47 8.29 17.07
N GLN A 280 -28.23 7.24 17.41
CA GLN A 280 -28.76 7.06 18.77
C GLN A 280 -27.64 6.87 19.82
N THR A 281 -26.45 6.44 19.39
CA THR A 281 -25.28 6.35 20.26
C THR A 281 -24.40 7.60 20.22
N ASN A 282 -24.87 8.70 19.62
CA ASN A 282 -24.13 9.95 19.40
C ASN A 282 -22.81 9.79 18.65
N ARG A 283 -22.76 8.84 17.72
CA ARG A 283 -21.54 8.50 16.97
C ARG A 283 -21.68 8.75 15.47
N ARG A 284 -20.54 8.92 14.84
CA ARG A 284 -20.34 9.01 13.40
C ARG A 284 -20.36 7.63 12.75
N THR A 285 -20.65 7.58 11.46
CA THR A 285 -20.46 6.37 10.66
C THR A 285 -18.98 6.22 10.29
N ALA A 286 -18.60 5.02 9.82
CA ALA A 286 -17.26 4.79 9.29
C ALA A 286 -16.91 5.73 8.12
N ARG A 287 -17.88 6.05 7.26
CA ARG A 287 -17.66 6.93 6.10
C ARG A 287 -17.47 8.37 6.53
N GLU A 288 -18.23 8.85 7.50
CA GLU A 288 -18.07 10.20 8.04
C GLU A 288 -16.70 10.41 8.71
N ASN A 289 -16.21 9.41 9.46
CA ASN A 289 -14.87 9.47 10.02
C ASN A 289 -13.80 9.56 8.92
N ILE A 290 -13.93 8.78 7.84
CA ILE A 290 -13.01 8.83 6.71
C ILE A 290 -13.09 10.16 5.95
N TYR A 291 -14.28 10.70 5.73
CA TYR A 291 -14.46 11.95 5.02
C TYR A 291 -14.04 13.17 5.84
N ASP A 292 -14.19 13.17 7.17
CA ASP A 292 -13.61 14.22 8.02
C ASP A 292 -12.07 14.09 8.06
N LEU A 293 -11.54 12.87 8.12
CA LEU A 293 -10.10 12.64 8.17
C LEU A 293 -9.39 13.11 6.88
N CYS A 294 -9.93 12.77 5.71
CA CYS A 294 -9.33 13.06 4.42
C CYS A 294 -9.73 14.45 3.91
N ASP A 295 -8.81 15.09 3.18
CA ASP A 295 -9.11 16.32 2.46
C ASP A 295 -10.25 16.09 1.46
N ASP A 296 -11.14 17.08 1.33
CA ASP A 296 -12.38 16.97 0.55
C ASP A 296 -12.15 16.44 -0.88
N GLY A 297 -12.92 15.41 -1.26
CA GLY A 297 -12.89 14.81 -2.59
C GLY A 297 -11.64 14.00 -2.94
N THR A 298 -10.71 13.79 -1.99
CA THR A 298 -9.45 13.08 -2.27
C THR A 298 -9.49 11.58 -2.01
N PHE A 299 -10.45 11.10 -1.21
CA PHE A 299 -10.51 9.69 -0.81
C PHE A 299 -11.03 8.80 -1.95
N VAL A 300 -10.20 7.83 -2.36
CA VAL A 300 -10.52 6.81 -3.34
C VAL A 300 -10.66 5.46 -2.63
N GLU A 301 -11.90 4.99 -2.55
CA GLU A 301 -12.27 3.79 -1.81
C GLU A 301 -11.93 2.48 -2.56
N TYR A 302 -11.37 1.51 -1.82
CA TYR A 302 -11.02 0.19 -2.35
C TYR A 302 -12.02 -0.88 -1.90
N GLY A 303 -12.63 -1.52 -2.90
CA GLY A 303 -13.61 -2.60 -2.69
C GLY A 303 -14.89 -2.16 -1.96
N PRO A 304 -15.57 -1.08 -2.37
CA PRO A 304 -16.84 -0.66 -1.78
C PRO A 304 -17.92 -1.75 -1.90
N LEU A 305 -17.96 -2.45 -3.03
CA LEU A 305 -18.94 -3.49 -3.39
C LEU A 305 -18.66 -4.87 -2.77
N VAL A 306 -17.64 -5.00 -1.93
CA VAL A 306 -17.32 -6.28 -1.27
C VAL A 306 -18.39 -6.59 -0.22
N THR A 307 -18.86 -7.84 -0.19
CA THR A 307 -19.86 -8.34 0.77
C THR A 307 -19.34 -9.53 1.56
N ALA A 308 -19.99 -9.86 2.68
CA ALA A 308 -19.55 -10.90 3.61
C ALA A 308 -19.62 -12.33 3.04
N SER A 309 -20.52 -12.62 2.08
CA SER A 309 -20.72 -13.95 1.49
C SER A 309 -21.36 -13.86 0.08
N ARG A 310 -21.12 -14.87 -0.77
CA ARG A 310 -21.81 -15.05 -2.07
C ARG A 310 -22.45 -16.44 -2.12
N PHE A 311 -23.69 -16.53 -2.59
CA PHE A 311 -24.34 -17.81 -2.84
C PHE A 311 -24.68 -17.96 -4.32
N TYR A 312 -24.51 -19.18 -4.85
CA TYR A 312 -24.70 -19.49 -6.27
C TYR A 312 -26.15 -19.27 -6.76
N LYS A 313 -27.11 -19.14 -5.85
CA LYS A 313 -28.55 -19.02 -6.15
C LYS A 313 -29.13 -17.62 -5.86
N ASP A 314 -28.28 -16.62 -5.65
CA ASP A 314 -28.75 -15.27 -5.33
C ASP A 314 -29.55 -14.67 -6.49
N SER A 315 -30.76 -14.19 -6.19
CA SER A 315 -31.47 -13.28 -7.09
C SER A 315 -30.82 -11.88 -7.07
N PHE A 316 -31.23 -11.01 -7.99
CA PHE A 316 -30.77 -9.62 -8.01
C PHE A 316 -31.15 -8.88 -6.71
N GLU A 317 -32.36 -9.12 -6.19
CA GLU A 317 -32.84 -8.56 -4.92
C GLU A 317 -32.02 -9.07 -3.72
N ASP A 318 -31.64 -10.35 -3.71
CA ASP A 318 -30.76 -10.91 -2.68
C ASP A 318 -29.38 -10.24 -2.68
N LEU A 319 -28.88 -9.89 -3.87
CA LEU A 319 -27.61 -9.20 -4.03
C LEU A 319 -27.70 -7.76 -3.50
N GLU A 320 -28.73 -7.00 -3.87
CA GLU A 320 -28.95 -5.63 -3.36
C GLU A 320 -29.06 -5.59 -1.84
N ASN A 321 -29.90 -6.46 -1.28
CA ASN A 321 -30.07 -6.59 0.16
C ASN A 321 -28.74 -6.86 0.86
N ARG A 322 -27.91 -7.74 0.28
CA ARG A 322 -26.60 -8.06 0.85
C ARG A 322 -25.59 -6.94 0.73
N VAL A 323 -25.54 -6.24 -0.41
CA VAL A 323 -24.68 -5.08 -0.61
C VAL A 323 -25.02 -4.01 0.43
N THR A 324 -26.29 -3.80 0.71
CA THR A 324 -26.76 -2.84 1.71
C THR A 324 -26.43 -3.28 3.15
N GLN A 325 -26.67 -4.56 3.49
CA GLN A 325 -26.48 -5.08 4.85
C GLN A 325 -25.02 -5.37 5.22
N THR A 326 -24.18 -5.72 4.24
CA THR A 326 -22.78 -6.10 4.45
C THR A 326 -21.83 -5.25 3.61
N ALA A 327 -22.21 -3.99 3.39
CA ALA A 327 -21.45 -3.02 2.61
C ALA A 327 -19.97 -3.04 3.01
N SER A 328 -19.10 -3.15 2.00
CA SER A 328 -17.65 -3.19 2.19
C SER A 328 -17.12 -4.31 3.11
N ASP A 329 -17.93 -5.32 3.42
CA ASP A 329 -17.73 -6.31 4.49
C ASP A 329 -17.35 -5.66 5.84
N GLY A 330 -17.93 -4.49 6.13
CA GLY A 330 -17.70 -3.76 7.38
C GLY A 330 -16.32 -3.11 7.51
N MET A 331 -15.61 -2.88 6.40
CA MET A 331 -14.31 -2.19 6.38
C MET A 331 -14.27 -1.18 5.22
N VAL A 332 -14.49 0.10 5.52
CA VAL A 332 -14.31 1.21 4.59
C VAL A 332 -12.82 1.54 4.56
N MET A 333 -12.18 1.48 3.40
CA MET A 333 -10.74 1.69 3.31
C MET A 333 -10.31 2.14 1.91
N GLY A 334 -9.22 2.88 1.83
CA GLY A 334 -8.73 3.42 0.58
C GLY A 334 -7.51 4.31 0.76
N VAL A 335 -7.22 5.09 -0.27
CA VAL A 335 -6.15 6.08 -0.27
C VAL A 335 -6.76 7.46 -0.43
N GLY A 336 -6.35 8.40 0.42
CA GLY A 336 -6.74 9.80 0.34
C GLY A 336 -5.56 10.71 0.60
N ARG A 337 -5.84 12.00 0.80
CA ARG A 337 -4.88 12.97 1.31
C ARG A 337 -5.32 13.44 2.68
N ILE A 338 -4.38 13.68 3.58
CA ILE A 338 -4.61 14.19 4.93
C ILE A 338 -3.62 15.34 5.13
N ASN A 339 -4.14 16.54 5.42
CA ASN A 339 -3.38 17.76 5.67
C ASN A 339 -2.73 18.39 4.41
N SER A 340 -3.33 18.28 3.21
CA SER A 340 -2.74 18.88 1.99
C SER A 340 -2.43 20.37 2.12
N ASP A 341 -3.26 21.12 2.83
CA ASP A 341 -3.06 22.57 3.05
C ASP A 341 -1.82 22.87 3.90
N LEU A 342 -1.42 21.93 4.76
CA LEU A 342 -0.30 22.09 5.69
C LEU A 342 1.03 21.67 5.07
N VAL A 343 1.05 20.55 4.33
CA VAL A 343 2.28 19.88 3.90
C VAL A 343 2.37 19.63 2.38
N GLY A 344 1.35 20.05 1.63
CA GLY A 344 1.25 19.81 0.19
C GLY A 344 0.71 18.43 -0.17
N SER A 345 0.20 18.31 -1.40
CA SER A 345 -0.52 17.10 -1.86
C SER A 345 0.33 15.82 -1.90
N GLU A 346 1.64 15.93 -2.05
CA GLU A 346 2.54 14.77 -2.14
C GLU A 346 2.76 14.13 -0.78
N ASN A 347 3.06 14.93 0.25
CA ASN A 347 3.28 14.47 1.63
C ASN A 347 1.96 14.14 2.35
N ALA A 348 0.82 14.60 1.83
CA ALA A 348 -0.48 14.33 2.39
C ALA A 348 -1.02 12.90 2.11
N ARG A 349 -0.47 12.19 1.12
CA ARG A 349 -0.99 10.88 0.69
C ARG A 349 -0.96 9.86 1.83
N SER A 350 -2.12 9.29 2.16
CA SER A 350 -2.27 8.38 3.28
C SER A 350 -3.28 7.27 2.98
N VAL A 351 -3.09 6.11 3.61
CA VAL A 351 -4.12 5.06 3.70
C VAL A 351 -5.05 5.41 4.86
N ALA A 352 -6.35 5.44 4.59
CA ALA A 352 -7.39 5.68 5.58
C ALA A 352 -8.32 4.47 5.63
N MET A 353 -8.60 3.97 6.84
CA MET A 353 -9.33 2.73 7.08
C MET A 353 -10.24 2.88 8.29
N SER A 354 -11.47 2.37 8.20
CA SER A 354 -12.42 2.35 9.31
C SER A 354 -13.26 1.08 9.26
N TYR A 355 -13.28 0.34 10.36
CA TYR A 355 -14.34 -0.63 10.59
C TYR A 355 -15.69 0.10 10.67
N ASP A 356 -16.74 -0.53 10.14
CA ASP A 356 -18.13 -0.07 10.25
C ASP A 356 -18.85 -0.95 11.28
N TYR A 357 -19.02 -0.41 12.50
CA TYR A 357 -19.69 -1.12 13.58
C TYR A 357 -21.14 -1.48 13.25
N THR A 358 -21.79 -0.74 12.35
CA THR A 358 -23.16 -1.03 11.92
C THR A 358 -23.26 -2.29 11.05
N VAL A 359 -22.12 -2.77 10.51
CA VAL A 359 -22.02 -4.03 9.77
C VAL A 359 -21.44 -5.10 10.67
N LEU A 360 -22.31 -5.97 11.20
CA LEU A 360 -21.92 -7.15 11.97
C LEU A 360 -20.96 -6.79 13.14
N ALA A 361 -21.25 -5.71 13.86
CA ALA A 361 -20.47 -5.21 15.00
C ALA A 361 -18.99 -4.93 14.69
N GLY A 362 -18.66 -4.53 13.45
CA GLY A 362 -17.29 -4.22 13.04
C GLY A 362 -16.36 -5.45 13.09
N THR A 363 -16.92 -6.65 13.01
CA THR A 363 -16.16 -7.91 13.14
C THR A 363 -15.32 -8.22 11.90
N GLN A 364 -14.23 -8.95 12.11
CA GLN A 364 -13.24 -9.31 11.10
C GLN A 364 -13.66 -10.60 10.39
N GLY A 365 -14.00 -10.47 9.11
CA GLY A 365 -14.40 -11.56 8.21
C GLY A 365 -13.32 -11.86 7.17
N GLN A 366 -13.51 -12.94 6.41
CA GLN A 366 -12.53 -13.36 5.40
C GLN A 366 -12.27 -12.29 4.32
N LYS A 367 -13.31 -11.55 3.90
CA LYS A 367 -13.18 -10.56 2.83
C LYS A 367 -12.58 -9.26 3.36
N ASN A 368 -13.00 -8.78 4.52
CA ASN A 368 -12.39 -7.60 5.12
C ASN A 368 -10.93 -7.84 5.56
N HIS A 369 -10.51 -9.05 5.93
CA HIS A 369 -9.10 -9.39 6.09
C HIS A 369 -8.31 -9.27 4.77
N ARG A 370 -8.83 -9.83 3.67
CA ARG A 370 -8.18 -9.70 2.34
C ARG A 370 -8.07 -8.24 1.88
N LYS A 371 -9.11 -7.45 2.18
CA LYS A 371 -9.14 -6.01 1.94
C LYS A 371 -8.00 -5.32 2.73
N GLN A 372 -7.93 -5.54 4.04
CA GLN A 372 -6.86 -4.99 4.89
C GLN A 372 -5.46 -5.40 4.42
N ASP A 373 -5.24 -6.68 4.15
CA ASP A 373 -3.95 -7.20 3.65
C ASP A 373 -3.50 -6.47 2.38
N ARG A 374 -4.43 -6.14 1.48
CA ARG A 374 -4.13 -5.37 0.28
C ARG A 374 -3.78 -3.91 0.60
N MET A 375 -4.44 -3.26 1.55
CA MET A 375 -4.10 -1.89 1.94
C MET A 375 -2.74 -1.81 2.62
N PHE A 376 -2.44 -2.74 3.52
CA PHE A 376 -1.12 -2.79 4.16
C PHE A 376 -0.01 -3.07 3.16
N ALA A 377 -0.23 -3.91 2.15
CA ALA A 377 0.72 -4.11 1.06
C ALA A 377 0.94 -2.85 0.20
N ILE A 378 -0.11 -2.04 -0.02
CA ILE A 378 -0.01 -0.75 -0.71
C ILE A 378 0.76 0.27 0.15
N ALA A 379 0.42 0.37 1.44
CA ALA A 379 1.11 1.23 2.39
C ALA A 379 2.61 0.90 2.47
N GLU A 380 2.94 -0.39 2.59
CA GLU A 380 4.32 -0.87 2.60
C GLU A 380 5.04 -0.50 1.30
N LYS A 381 4.46 -0.84 0.14
CA LYS A 381 5.10 -0.63 -1.16
C LYS A 381 5.31 0.84 -1.52
N TYR A 382 4.33 1.69 -1.21
CA TYR A 382 4.32 3.10 -1.63
C TYR A 382 4.61 4.08 -0.50
N ARG A 383 5.01 3.58 0.68
CA ARG A 383 5.39 4.38 1.86
C ARG A 383 4.29 5.34 2.30
N LEU A 384 3.05 4.85 2.34
CA LEU A 384 1.90 5.64 2.76
C LEU A 384 1.65 5.44 4.26
N PRO A 385 1.54 6.51 5.07
CA PRO A 385 1.04 6.44 6.44
C PRO A 385 -0.33 5.78 6.52
N ILE A 386 -0.64 5.15 7.65
CA ILE A 386 -1.90 4.44 7.86
C ILE A 386 -2.65 5.09 9.01
N VAL A 387 -3.91 5.46 8.80
CA VAL A 387 -4.86 5.81 9.87
C VAL A 387 -5.98 4.77 9.88
N LEU A 388 -6.18 4.10 11.02
CA LEU A 388 -7.10 2.98 11.18
C LEU A 388 -8.05 3.22 12.37
N TYR A 389 -9.34 3.37 12.09
CA TYR A 389 -10.40 3.32 13.11
C TYR A 389 -10.76 1.86 13.40
N THR A 390 -10.55 1.43 14.65
CA THR A 390 -10.47 0.01 15.04
C THR A 390 -11.72 -0.56 15.72
N GLU A 391 -12.81 0.22 15.87
CA GLU A 391 -14.01 -0.22 16.57
C GLU A 391 -14.55 -1.56 16.02
N GLY A 392 -14.71 -2.56 16.88
CA GLY A 392 -15.26 -3.86 16.52
C GLY A 392 -15.00 -4.99 17.50
N GLY A 393 -15.77 -6.07 17.33
CA GLY A 393 -15.84 -7.19 18.27
C GLY A 393 -14.91 -8.38 18.01
N GLY A 394 -13.96 -8.29 17.07
CA GLY A 394 -13.04 -9.39 16.75
C GLY A 394 -13.49 -10.30 15.61
N GLY A 395 -13.02 -11.55 15.60
CA GLY A 395 -13.20 -12.48 14.48
C GLY A 395 -14.64 -12.98 14.29
N ARG A 396 -15.06 -13.11 13.03
CA ARG A 396 -16.36 -13.65 12.62
C ARG A 396 -16.24 -15.10 12.16
N THR A 397 -17.24 -15.93 12.45
CA THR A 397 -17.33 -17.32 11.95
C THR A 397 -17.48 -17.36 10.42
N TYR A 398 -16.93 -18.42 9.80
CA TYR A 398 -17.02 -18.65 8.34
C TYR A 398 -18.49 -18.69 7.90
N ASN A 399 -18.81 -18.03 6.77
CA ASN A 399 -20.13 -17.87 6.14
C ASN A 399 -21.09 -16.81 6.70
N GLY A 400 -20.71 -16.06 7.74
CA GLY A 400 -21.62 -15.09 8.35
C GLY A 400 -22.91 -15.76 8.88
N PRO A 401 -23.91 -14.97 9.32
CA PRO A 401 -25.17 -15.55 9.76
C PRO A 401 -25.98 -16.03 8.55
N ASN A 402 -25.89 -17.32 8.22
CA ASN A 402 -26.90 -17.96 7.37
C ASN A 402 -28.09 -18.35 8.25
N ALA A 403 -29.24 -17.71 8.05
CA ALA A 403 -30.45 -17.92 8.84
C ALA A 403 -31.05 -19.35 8.74
N GLY A 404 -30.43 -20.26 7.98
CA GLY A 404 -30.89 -21.64 7.78
C GLY A 404 -29.84 -22.73 8.02
N THR A 405 -28.62 -22.39 8.42
CA THR A 405 -27.59 -23.39 8.77
C THR A 405 -27.14 -23.15 10.20
N SER A 406 -27.23 -24.17 11.05
CA SER A 406 -26.61 -24.17 12.40
C SER A 406 -25.20 -23.58 12.31
N PRO A 407 -24.71 -22.83 13.32
CA PRO A 407 -23.31 -22.42 13.37
C PRO A 407 -22.43 -23.68 13.39
N ILE A 408 -22.07 -24.18 12.21
CA ILE A 408 -21.15 -25.28 12.08
C ILE A 408 -19.80 -24.69 12.43
N ALA A 409 -19.26 -25.07 13.60
CA ALA A 409 -17.86 -24.90 13.88
C ALA A 409 -17.09 -25.57 12.73
N THR A 410 -16.60 -24.76 11.79
CA THR A 410 -15.74 -25.27 10.73
C THR A 410 -14.48 -25.81 11.39
N SER A 411 -13.99 -26.97 10.96
CA SER A 411 -12.75 -27.59 11.46
C SER A 411 -11.47 -26.79 11.18
N VAL A 412 -11.58 -25.49 10.85
CA VAL A 412 -10.51 -24.59 10.45
C VAL A 412 -10.58 -23.32 11.30
N GLY A 413 -9.56 -23.09 12.15
CA GLY A 413 -9.50 -21.95 13.08
C GLY A 413 -9.03 -20.61 12.50
N GLY A 414 -8.91 -20.47 11.16
CA GLY A 414 -8.49 -19.20 10.53
C GLY A 414 -7.04 -18.75 10.79
N LEU A 415 -6.20 -19.59 11.39
CA LEU A 415 -4.83 -19.25 11.86
C LEU A 415 -3.81 -18.98 10.73
N GLY A 416 -4.20 -19.14 9.47
CA GLY A 416 -3.39 -18.73 8.30
C GLY A 416 -3.55 -17.25 7.92
N THR A 417 -4.36 -16.49 8.65
CA THR A 417 -4.64 -15.07 8.38
C THR A 417 -3.38 -14.22 8.57
N ARG A 418 -3.09 -13.33 7.60
CA ARG A 418 -1.82 -12.61 7.52
C ARG A 418 -1.88 -11.18 8.06
N THR A 419 -3.07 -10.66 8.32
CA THR A 419 -3.35 -9.23 8.56
C THR A 419 -2.49 -8.59 9.64
N TRP A 420 -2.41 -9.19 10.83
CA TRP A 420 -1.57 -8.66 11.91
C TRP A 420 -0.09 -8.65 11.56
N ARG A 421 0.39 -9.68 10.85
CA ARG A 421 1.78 -9.72 10.37
C ARG A 421 2.05 -8.61 9.35
N GLN A 422 1.10 -8.32 8.45
CA GLN A 422 1.28 -7.27 7.45
C GLN A 422 1.28 -5.87 8.07
N LEU A 423 0.40 -5.62 9.05
CA LEU A 423 0.45 -4.36 9.80
C LEU A 423 1.77 -4.23 10.58
N GLY A 424 2.20 -5.28 11.29
CA GLY A 424 3.48 -5.28 12.01
C GLY A 424 4.70 -5.08 11.09
N LYS A 425 4.63 -5.48 9.82
CA LYS A 425 5.66 -5.17 8.81
C LYS A 425 5.75 -3.68 8.49
N CYS A 426 4.70 -2.90 8.73
CA CYS A 426 4.68 -1.45 8.52
C CYS A 426 5.29 -0.65 9.69
N SER A 427 5.40 -1.22 10.90
CA SER A 427 5.98 -0.51 12.08
C SER A 427 7.42 -0.05 11.80
N GLY A 428 7.72 1.21 12.09
CA GLY A 428 9.02 1.84 11.80
C GLY A 428 9.31 2.08 10.31
N LEU A 429 8.34 1.82 9.43
CA LEU A 429 8.43 2.10 8.00
C LEU A 429 7.58 3.30 7.58
N VAL A 430 6.33 3.31 8.04
CA VAL A 430 5.36 4.38 7.84
C VAL A 430 4.67 4.65 9.18
N PRO A 431 4.26 5.89 9.49
CA PRO A 431 3.47 6.17 10.68
C PRO A 431 2.16 5.38 10.67
N ILE A 432 1.83 4.73 11.79
CA ILE A 432 0.60 3.96 11.99
C ILE A 432 -0.20 4.56 13.14
N ILE A 433 -1.35 5.14 12.83
CA ILE A 433 -2.25 5.79 13.77
C ILE A 433 -3.46 4.89 14.00
N GLY A 434 -3.63 4.43 15.22
CA GLY A 434 -4.80 3.70 15.65
C GLY A 434 -5.79 4.63 16.35
N VAL A 435 -7.02 4.68 15.86
CA VAL A 435 -8.11 5.44 16.48
C VAL A 435 -9.16 4.47 16.96
N ASN A 436 -9.65 4.65 18.18
CA ASN A 436 -10.77 3.88 18.69
C ASN A 436 -11.85 4.79 19.26
N ALA A 437 -13.09 4.50 18.88
CA ALA A 437 -14.26 5.00 19.57
C ALA A 437 -15.12 3.80 19.95
N GLY A 438 -15.37 3.57 21.24
CA GLY A 438 -16.17 2.45 21.76
C GLY A 438 -15.44 1.12 21.91
N PHE A 439 -16.07 0.04 21.44
CA PHE A 439 -15.62 -1.30 21.80
C PHE A 439 -14.55 -1.80 20.82
N CYS A 440 -13.42 -2.25 21.35
CA CYS A 440 -12.33 -2.82 20.57
C CYS A 440 -11.85 -4.12 21.22
N PHE A 441 -12.21 -5.25 20.61
CA PHE A 441 -11.90 -6.56 21.18
C PHE A 441 -11.19 -7.50 20.23
N ALA A 442 -10.42 -8.42 20.81
CA ALA A 442 -9.73 -9.51 20.11
C ALA A 442 -8.91 -9.01 18.92
N GLY A 443 -9.18 -9.49 17.71
CA GLY A 443 -8.38 -9.16 16.54
C GLY A 443 -8.35 -7.67 16.20
N ASN A 444 -9.38 -6.89 16.57
CA ASN A 444 -9.42 -5.45 16.39
C ASN A 444 -8.43 -4.74 17.33
N VAL A 445 -8.42 -5.10 18.61
CA VAL A 445 -7.49 -4.48 19.59
C VAL A 445 -6.05 -4.89 19.34
N VAL A 446 -5.81 -6.09 18.77
CA VAL A 446 -4.45 -6.51 18.38
C VAL A 446 -3.91 -5.67 17.23
N LEU A 447 -4.76 -5.19 16.31
CA LEU A 447 -4.34 -4.19 15.31
C LEU A 447 -4.06 -2.84 15.98
N LEU A 448 -4.92 -2.41 16.90
CA LEU A 448 -4.75 -1.17 17.66
C LEU A 448 -3.43 -1.15 18.44
N GLY A 449 -3.13 -2.24 19.17
CA GLY A 449 -1.90 -2.41 19.96
C GLY A 449 -0.60 -2.46 19.13
N ALA A 450 -0.71 -2.65 17.81
CA ALA A 450 0.44 -2.63 16.90
C ALA A 450 0.68 -1.25 16.26
N CYS A 451 -0.13 -0.24 16.58
CA CYS A 451 0.02 1.12 16.07
C CYS A 451 1.11 1.90 16.83
N ASP A 452 1.67 2.93 16.20
CA ASP A 452 2.66 3.82 16.81
C ASP A 452 2.02 4.76 17.84
N VAL A 453 0.73 5.07 17.66
CA VAL A 453 -0.09 5.83 18.60
C VAL A 453 -1.51 5.27 18.68
N ILE A 454 -2.08 5.24 19.88
CA ILE A 454 -3.46 4.88 20.18
C ILE A 454 -4.20 6.12 20.68
N ILE A 455 -5.15 6.56 19.86
CA ILE A 455 -6.10 7.63 20.18
C ILE A 455 -7.42 6.97 20.54
N ALA A 456 -7.96 7.25 21.74
CA ALA A 456 -9.19 6.64 22.22
C ALA A 456 -10.17 7.69 22.73
N THR A 457 -11.46 7.49 22.48
CA THR A 457 -12.53 8.32 23.09
C THR A 457 -12.79 7.89 24.53
N LYS A 458 -13.37 8.78 25.35
CA LYS A 458 -13.68 8.49 26.77
C LYS A 458 -14.59 7.30 26.99
N ASP A 459 -15.41 6.96 26.01
CA ASP A 459 -16.33 5.82 26.05
C ASP A 459 -15.74 4.54 25.42
N SER A 460 -14.43 4.50 25.19
CA SER A 460 -13.75 3.29 24.72
C SER A 460 -13.60 2.20 25.79
N SER A 461 -13.72 0.94 25.36
CA SER A 461 -13.35 -0.24 26.13
C SER A 461 -12.50 -1.17 25.27
N LEU A 462 -11.26 -1.41 25.71
CA LEU A 462 -10.21 -2.10 24.93
C LEU A 462 -9.83 -3.41 25.64
N GLY A 463 -9.86 -4.55 24.94
CA GLY A 463 -9.52 -5.83 25.57
C GLY A 463 -9.15 -6.94 24.62
N ILE A 464 -8.15 -7.76 24.98
CA ILE A 464 -7.72 -8.92 24.18
C ILE A 464 -8.87 -9.92 23.99
N GLY A 465 -9.81 -10.00 24.92
CA GLY A 465 -11.05 -10.75 24.78
C GLY A 465 -12.26 -9.86 25.00
N GLY A 466 -13.28 -10.00 24.16
CA GLY A 466 -14.59 -9.41 24.42
C GLY A 466 -15.43 -10.30 25.36
N PRO A 467 -16.63 -9.85 25.78
CA PRO A 467 -17.48 -10.55 26.75
C PRO A 467 -17.67 -12.04 26.47
N ALA A 468 -18.00 -12.41 25.23
CA ALA A 468 -18.21 -13.80 24.84
C ALA A 468 -16.95 -14.68 24.98
N LEU A 469 -15.75 -14.12 24.78
CA LEU A 469 -14.50 -14.87 24.95
C LEU A 469 -14.16 -15.06 26.43
N ILE A 470 -14.44 -14.05 27.26
CA ILE A 470 -14.23 -14.09 28.71
C ILE A 470 -15.16 -15.15 29.33
N GLU A 471 -16.45 -15.10 28.99
CA GLU A 471 -17.45 -16.07 29.43
C GLU A 471 -17.10 -17.48 28.92
N GLY A 472 -16.78 -17.62 27.63
CA GLY A 472 -16.38 -18.89 27.03
C GLY A 472 -15.10 -19.49 27.63
N GLY A 473 -14.25 -18.67 28.25
CA GLY A 473 -13.07 -19.09 29.01
C GLY A 473 -13.35 -19.45 30.48
N GLY A 474 -14.60 -19.32 30.95
CA GLY A 474 -14.99 -19.60 32.34
C GLY A 474 -14.57 -18.51 33.34
N LEU A 475 -14.25 -17.30 32.87
CA LEU A 475 -13.75 -16.19 33.71
C LEU A 475 -14.88 -15.30 34.27
N GLY A 476 -16.14 -15.67 34.01
CA GLY A 476 -17.33 -14.92 34.39
C GLY A 476 -17.94 -14.13 33.24
N ALA A 477 -19.05 -13.46 33.51
CA ALA A 477 -19.76 -12.62 32.56
C ALA A 477 -19.56 -11.14 32.91
N TYR A 478 -19.23 -10.33 31.90
CA TYR A 478 -18.96 -8.90 32.04
C TYR A 478 -19.65 -8.16 30.90
N ALA A 479 -20.13 -6.94 31.17
CA ALA A 479 -20.57 -6.04 30.12
C ALA A 479 -19.37 -5.55 29.29
N PRO A 480 -19.55 -5.23 27.99
CA PRO A 480 -18.49 -4.68 27.14
C PRO A 480 -17.72 -3.51 27.78
N GLU A 481 -18.42 -2.63 28.49
CA GLU A 481 -17.89 -1.43 29.15
C GLU A 481 -16.95 -1.76 30.32
N GLU A 482 -17.09 -2.95 30.93
CA GLU A 482 -16.32 -3.39 32.09
C GLU A 482 -14.99 -4.07 31.71
N VAL A 483 -14.83 -4.47 30.45
CA VAL A 483 -13.68 -5.28 30.00
C VAL A 483 -12.36 -4.53 30.13
N GLY A 484 -12.30 -3.31 29.62
CA GLY A 484 -11.08 -2.50 29.66
C GLY A 484 -11.37 -1.02 29.45
N PRO A 485 -12.13 -0.39 30.36
CA PRO A 485 -12.46 1.03 30.28
C PRO A 485 -11.22 1.92 30.31
N VAL A 486 -11.37 3.16 29.83
CA VAL A 486 -10.29 4.15 29.77
C VAL A 486 -9.60 4.40 31.12
N GLY A 487 -10.33 4.28 32.24
CA GLY A 487 -9.78 4.42 33.59
C GLY A 487 -8.72 3.36 33.96
N ILE A 488 -8.64 2.27 33.20
CA ILE A 488 -7.58 1.25 33.29
C ILE A 488 -6.53 1.48 32.21
N GLN A 489 -6.97 1.72 30.98
CA GLN A 489 -6.10 1.71 29.79
C GLN A 489 -5.29 3.00 29.58
N GLU A 490 -5.71 4.13 30.15
CA GLU A 490 -4.95 5.37 30.11
C GLU A 490 -3.75 5.34 31.10
N PRO A 491 -3.94 5.06 32.40
CA PRO A 491 -2.82 5.08 33.35
C PRO A 491 -1.83 3.92 33.15
N ASN A 492 -2.24 2.81 32.53
CA ASN A 492 -1.34 1.70 32.23
C ASN A 492 -0.52 1.89 30.94
N GLY A 493 -0.69 3.00 30.22
CA GLY A 493 0.12 3.33 29.04
C GLY A 493 -0.36 2.72 27.71
N VAL A 494 -1.51 2.05 27.67
CA VAL A 494 -2.11 1.58 26.41
C VAL A 494 -2.65 2.75 25.60
N ILE A 495 -3.38 3.68 26.20
CA ILE A 495 -3.90 4.88 25.52
C ILE A 495 -2.82 5.97 25.52
N ASP A 496 -2.40 6.41 24.33
CA ASP A 496 -1.44 7.50 24.17
C ASP A 496 -2.12 8.87 24.26
N ILE A 497 -3.31 9.00 23.64
CA ILE A 497 -4.09 10.24 23.59
C ILE A 497 -5.55 9.91 23.88
N LEU A 498 -6.06 10.44 25.00
CA LEU A 498 -7.48 10.35 25.36
C LEU A 498 -8.20 11.62 24.88
N VAL A 499 -9.32 11.44 24.18
CA VAL A 499 -10.14 12.53 23.62
C VAL A 499 -11.61 12.35 23.99
N GLU A 500 -12.41 13.39 23.85
CA GLU A 500 -13.84 13.36 24.18
C GLU A 500 -14.64 12.49 23.21
N ASP A 501 -14.45 12.68 21.90
CA ASP A 501 -15.27 12.09 20.84
C ASP A 501 -14.51 11.84 19.52
N GLU A 502 -15.22 11.33 18.51
CA GLU A 502 -14.67 11.02 17.18
C GLU A 502 -14.21 12.28 16.40
N ILE A 503 -14.76 13.46 16.71
CA ILE A 503 -14.36 14.73 16.09
C ILE A 503 -12.96 15.07 16.57
N GLU A 504 -12.77 15.10 17.89
CA GLU A 504 -11.48 15.39 18.50
C GLU A 504 -10.46 14.29 18.17
N ALA A 505 -10.88 13.02 18.10
CA ALA A 505 -10.00 11.92 17.68
C ALA A 505 -9.43 12.15 16.27
N THR A 506 -10.26 12.64 15.35
CA THR A 506 -9.84 12.93 13.98
C THR A 506 -8.89 14.13 13.93
N VAL A 507 -9.16 15.18 14.72
CA VAL A 507 -8.23 16.32 14.89
C VAL A 507 -6.89 15.87 15.44
N ALA A 508 -6.89 15.02 16.47
CA ALA A 508 -5.67 14.47 17.07
C ALA A 508 -4.89 13.58 16.09
N ALA A 509 -5.58 12.75 15.30
CA ALA A 509 -4.96 11.92 14.26
C ALA A 509 -4.28 12.78 13.18
N ARG A 510 -4.96 13.82 12.68
CA ARG A 510 -4.39 14.80 11.73
C ARG A 510 -3.18 15.52 12.31
N LYS A 511 -3.27 15.97 13.58
CA LYS A 511 -2.17 16.66 14.27
C LYS A 511 -0.97 15.74 14.45
N TYR A 512 -1.16 14.52 14.96
CA TYR A 512 -0.11 13.52 15.12
C TYR A 512 0.57 13.20 13.78
N LEU A 513 -0.21 12.92 12.73
CA LEU A 513 0.34 12.60 11.42
C LEU A 513 1.19 13.74 10.86
N SER A 514 0.81 15.01 11.12
CA SER A 514 1.53 16.17 10.60
C SER A 514 3.01 16.19 10.96
N TYR A 515 3.42 15.68 12.14
CA TYR A 515 4.82 15.72 12.56
C TYR A 515 5.73 14.84 11.70
N PHE A 516 5.15 13.86 10.98
CA PHE A 516 5.85 12.93 10.11
C PHE A 516 5.77 13.31 8.62
N GLN A 517 5.06 14.39 8.30
CA GLN A 517 4.81 14.85 6.93
C GLN A 517 5.74 16.00 6.50
N GLY A 518 6.68 16.38 7.36
CA GLY A 518 7.66 17.43 7.10
C GLY A 518 7.39 18.76 7.82
N PRO A 519 8.14 19.82 7.47
CA PRO A 519 8.02 21.13 8.10
C PRO A 519 6.78 21.90 7.63
N THR A 520 6.25 22.76 8.49
CA THR A 520 5.14 23.68 8.18
C THR A 520 5.66 25.06 7.77
N LYS A 521 4.93 25.76 6.88
CA LYS A 521 5.37 27.06 6.34
C LYS A 521 5.14 28.25 7.27
N GLY A 522 4.11 28.21 8.12
CA GLY A 522 3.76 29.28 9.04
C GLY A 522 3.91 28.81 10.49
N TRP A 523 4.49 29.65 11.34
CA TRP A 523 4.66 29.42 12.77
C TRP A 523 4.70 30.74 13.54
N GLN A 524 4.38 30.68 14.82
CA GLN A 524 4.48 31.77 15.77
C GLN A 524 5.08 31.21 17.06
N THR A 525 5.77 32.03 17.85
CA THR A 525 6.34 31.62 19.13
C THR A 525 6.01 32.62 20.23
N SER A 526 5.95 32.13 21.47
CA SER A 526 5.76 32.96 22.65
C SER A 526 6.99 33.82 22.92
N ASP A 527 6.83 34.85 23.76
CA ASP A 527 7.96 35.61 24.29
C ASP A 527 8.87 34.72 25.16
N GLN A 528 10.05 34.40 24.65
CA GLN A 528 11.01 33.50 25.28
C GLN A 528 11.56 34.03 26.61
N ARG A 529 11.49 35.36 26.87
CA ARG A 529 11.93 35.96 28.14
C ARG A 529 11.16 35.42 29.34
N LYS A 530 9.96 34.87 29.14
CA LYS A 530 9.18 34.20 30.18
C LYS A 530 9.93 33.01 30.79
N LEU A 531 10.78 32.31 30.02
CA LEU A 531 11.53 31.13 30.46
C LEU A 531 12.43 31.43 31.68
N ARG A 532 12.95 32.66 31.78
CA ARG A 532 13.79 33.14 32.90
C ARG A 532 13.14 33.00 34.28
N HIS A 533 11.82 32.90 34.33
CA HIS A 533 11.06 32.87 35.59
C HIS A 533 10.25 31.58 35.79
N MET A 534 10.34 30.61 34.87
CA MET A 534 9.52 29.40 34.94
C MET A 534 10.09 28.35 35.91
N VAL A 535 11.41 28.32 36.08
CA VAL A 535 12.09 27.48 37.07
C VAL A 535 12.34 28.32 38.32
N PRO A 536 11.78 27.94 39.49
CA PRO A 536 11.97 28.69 40.72
C PRO A 536 13.42 28.66 41.21
N GLU A 537 13.91 29.79 41.74
CA GLU A 537 15.22 29.87 42.41
C GLU A 537 15.30 28.98 43.66
N ASN A 538 14.16 28.76 44.32
CA ASN A 538 14.08 27.75 45.38
C ASN A 538 14.24 26.35 44.77
N ARG A 539 15.43 25.78 44.93
CA ARG A 539 15.86 24.42 44.51
C ARG A 539 14.87 23.28 44.82
N ARG A 540 14.02 23.43 45.84
CA ARG A 540 13.04 22.41 46.27
C ARG A 540 11.63 22.66 45.74
N ALA A 541 11.34 23.87 45.25
CA ALA A 541 10.01 24.20 44.74
C ALA A 541 9.78 23.48 43.39
N VAL A 542 8.62 22.85 43.26
CA VAL A 542 8.22 22.18 42.03
C VAL A 542 7.64 23.18 41.02
N TYR A 543 7.62 22.84 39.73
CA TYR A 543 7.06 23.70 38.68
C TYR A 543 6.49 22.87 37.53
N ASN A 544 5.66 23.50 36.69
CA ASN A 544 5.05 22.83 35.55
C ASN A 544 5.95 22.90 34.31
N VAL A 545 6.70 21.82 34.06
CA VAL A 545 7.58 21.71 32.88
C VAL A 545 6.82 21.74 31.55
N ARG A 546 5.51 21.42 31.51
CA ARG A 546 4.71 21.57 30.27
C ARG A 546 4.68 23.02 29.78
N LYS A 547 4.60 24.00 30.70
CA LYS A 547 4.65 25.42 30.35
C LYS A 547 6.01 25.83 29.76
N VAL A 548 7.09 25.18 30.20
CA VAL A 548 8.43 25.38 29.62
C VAL A 548 8.44 24.86 28.19
N ILE A 549 7.96 23.63 27.97
CA ILE A 549 7.87 23.01 26.64
C ILE A 549 7.01 23.87 25.71
N GLU A 550 5.80 24.25 26.12
CA GLU A 550 4.88 25.11 25.35
C GLU A 550 5.50 26.46 24.99
N THR A 551 6.32 27.03 25.88
CA THR A 551 6.97 28.32 25.61
C THR A 551 8.12 28.18 24.62
N ILE A 552 8.91 27.11 24.71
CA ILE A 552 9.99 26.81 23.75
C ILE A 552 9.41 26.48 22.37
N ALA A 553 8.27 25.78 22.33
CA ALA A 553 7.62 25.33 21.10
C ALA A 553 7.02 26.47 20.27
N ASP A 554 6.68 26.16 19.03
CA ASP A 554 5.75 26.96 18.24
C ASP A 554 4.37 26.92 18.91
N THR A 555 3.63 28.02 18.82
CA THR A 555 2.29 28.16 19.41
C THR A 555 1.37 27.07 18.86
N ASP A 556 0.59 26.45 19.74
CA ASP A 556 -0.34 25.34 19.46
C ASP A 556 0.29 24.07 18.84
N SER A 557 1.63 23.97 18.83
CA SER A 557 2.33 22.84 18.22
C SER A 557 2.59 21.67 19.15
N MET A 558 2.39 21.81 20.46
CA MET A 558 2.62 20.71 21.40
C MET A 558 1.51 19.65 21.28
N LEU A 559 1.93 18.38 21.21
CA LEU A 559 1.09 17.20 21.36
C LEU A 559 1.77 16.25 22.34
N GLU A 560 1.30 16.24 23.59
CA GLU A 560 1.79 15.34 24.63
C GLU A 560 1.26 13.92 24.43
N LEU A 561 2.13 12.92 24.62
CA LEU A 561 1.80 11.50 24.49
C LEU A 561 1.89 10.81 25.86
N ARG A 562 0.94 9.90 26.13
CA ARG A 562 0.81 9.11 27.36
C ARG A 562 0.87 9.97 28.64
N PRO A 563 0.11 11.08 28.77
CA PRO A 563 0.24 12.00 29.92
C PRO A 563 -0.05 11.36 31.29
N LYS A 564 -0.75 10.21 31.33
CA LYS A 564 -1.09 9.48 32.56
C LYS A 564 -0.22 8.25 32.87
N PHE A 565 0.70 7.89 31.98
CA PHE A 565 1.65 6.79 32.19
C PHE A 565 3.07 7.35 32.33
N GLY A 566 3.90 6.73 33.18
CA GLY A 566 5.27 7.18 33.43
C GLY A 566 5.32 8.64 33.87
N LEU A 567 4.59 9.01 34.93
CA LEU A 567 4.31 10.40 35.33
C LEU A 567 5.58 11.24 35.59
N GLY A 568 6.71 10.61 35.91
CA GLY A 568 8.02 11.25 36.06
C GLY A 568 8.64 11.75 34.75
N MET A 569 8.10 11.32 33.60
CA MET A 569 8.58 11.66 32.26
C MET A 569 7.46 12.22 31.39
N ILE A 570 7.72 13.36 30.78
CA ILE A 570 6.90 13.89 29.69
C ILE A 570 7.52 13.49 28.36
N THR A 571 6.67 13.06 27.43
CA THR A 571 7.03 12.83 26.02
C THR A 571 6.06 13.62 25.15
N ALA A 572 6.55 14.45 24.24
CA ALA A 572 5.69 15.26 23.39
C ALA A 572 6.30 15.48 22.01
N LEU A 573 5.47 15.59 20.99
CA LEU A 573 5.86 16.13 19.69
C LEU A 573 5.57 17.63 19.68
N ILE A 574 6.54 18.44 19.30
CA ILE A 574 6.41 19.89 19.14
C ILE A 574 6.90 20.33 17.76
N ARG A 575 6.77 21.62 17.46
CA ARG A 575 7.51 22.25 16.36
C ARG A 575 8.38 23.40 16.85
N ILE A 576 9.51 23.59 16.19
CA ILE A 576 10.38 24.77 16.34
C ILE A 576 10.69 25.28 14.92
N GLU A 577 10.16 26.46 14.61
CA GLU A 577 10.22 27.06 13.27
C GLU A 577 9.60 26.16 12.20
N GLY A 578 8.46 25.55 12.53
CA GLY A 578 7.73 24.63 11.68
C GLY A 578 8.32 23.22 11.60
N ARG A 579 9.54 22.98 12.08
CA ARG A 579 10.20 21.66 12.06
C ARG A 579 9.79 20.81 13.26
N SER A 580 9.46 19.55 13.03
CA SER A 580 9.10 18.59 14.09
C SER A 580 10.28 18.31 15.01
N VAL A 581 10.03 18.33 16.32
CA VAL A 581 11.00 17.96 17.36
C VAL A 581 10.30 17.09 18.40
N GLY A 582 10.89 15.96 18.75
CA GLY A 582 10.46 15.15 19.88
C GLY A 582 11.03 15.72 21.18
N VAL A 583 10.24 15.77 22.24
CA VAL A 583 10.67 16.28 23.55
C VAL A 583 10.56 15.17 24.57
N ILE A 584 11.62 14.97 25.35
CA ILE A 584 11.56 14.27 26.62
C ILE A 584 11.89 15.23 27.76
N ALA A 585 11.17 15.16 28.88
CA ALA A 585 11.40 16.06 30.00
C ALA A 585 11.05 15.44 31.36
N ASN A 586 11.89 15.67 32.36
CA ASN A 586 11.58 15.24 33.73
C ASN A 586 10.45 16.10 34.33
N ASN A 587 9.50 15.46 34.98
CA ASN A 587 8.36 16.14 35.61
C ASN A 587 8.56 16.24 37.13
N SER A 588 9.07 17.38 37.62
CA SER A 588 9.28 17.59 39.06
C SER A 588 7.98 17.65 39.89
N ASN A 589 6.82 17.83 39.25
CA ASN A 589 5.50 17.74 39.89
C ASN A 589 4.98 16.29 40.04
N SER A 590 5.71 15.28 39.56
CA SER A 590 5.30 13.88 39.68
C SER A 590 5.47 13.36 41.12
N PRO A 591 4.85 12.22 41.48
CA PRO A 591 5.13 11.53 42.74
C PRO A 591 6.62 11.16 42.94
N THR A 592 7.38 11.04 41.85
CA THR A 592 8.81 10.73 41.85
C THR A 592 9.72 11.97 41.91
N GLY A 593 9.15 13.18 41.91
CA GLY A 593 9.91 14.43 41.97
C GLY A 593 10.88 14.63 40.80
N GLY A 594 10.58 14.04 39.63
CA GLY A 594 11.42 14.04 38.43
C GLY A 594 12.40 12.87 38.32
N ALA A 595 12.46 11.97 39.32
CA ALA A 595 13.28 10.75 39.22
C ALA A 595 12.72 9.78 38.17
N ILE A 596 13.63 9.03 37.53
CA ILE A 596 13.28 8.05 36.48
C ILE A 596 12.96 6.70 37.15
N ASP A 597 11.68 6.32 37.17
CA ASP A 597 11.19 5.01 37.57
C ASP A 597 10.98 4.08 36.36
N SER A 598 10.56 2.83 36.57
CA SER A 598 10.39 1.85 35.48
C SER A 598 9.44 2.34 34.38
N PRO A 599 8.22 2.85 34.70
CA PRO A 599 7.32 3.34 33.67
C PRO A 599 7.83 4.59 32.93
N ALA A 600 8.52 5.51 33.63
CA ALA A 600 9.16 6.66 32.99
C ALA A 600 10.27 6.25 32.02
N ALA A 601 11.07 5.25 32.39
CA ALA A 601 12.15 4.74 31.54
C ALA A 601 11.63 4.07 30.27
N ASP A 602 10.60 3.24 30.38
CA ASP A 602 9.95 2.60 29.22
C ASP A 602 9.35 3.65 28.28
N LYS A 603 8.59 4.59 28.85
CA LYS A 603 7.97 5.69 28.11
C LYS A 603 8.99 6.51 27.32
N ALA A 604 10.10 6.91 27.96
CA ALA A 604 11.17 7.64 27.29
C ALA A 604 11.82 6.81 26.18
N THR A 605 12.14 5.54 26.46
CA THR A 605 12.80 4.63 25.52
C THR A 605 11.97 4.44 24.26
N ARG A 606 10.67 4.12 24.39
CA ARG A 606 9.78 3.94 23.25
C ARG A 606 9.66 5.22 22.41
N PHE A 607 9.57 6.37 23.07
CA PHE A 607 9.48 7.65 22.38
C PHE A 607 10.77 8.01 21.63
N MET A 608 11.94 7.69 22.18
CA MET A 608 13.22 7.81 21.48
C MET A 608 13.24 6.95 20.19
N GLN A 609 12.76 5.70 20.27
CA GLN A 609 12.69 4.82 19.10
C GLN A 609 11.71 5.33 18.04
N LEU A 610 10.57 5.89 18.45
CA LEU A 610 9.61 6.52 17.53
C LEU A 610 10.28 7.68 16.77
N CYS A 611 10.98 8.57 17.48
CA CYS A 611 11.67 9.70 16.88
C CYS A 611 12.79 9.24 15.93
N GLU A 612 13.60 8.26 16.35
CA GLU A 612 14.66 7.67 15.53
C GLU A 612 14.10 7.07 14.23
N ALA A 613 13.04 6.27 14.30
CA ALA A 613 12.48 5.60 13.11
C ALA A 613 12.09 6.56 11.98
N PHE A 614 11.67 7.78 12.33
CA PHE A 614 11.15 8.79 11.42
C PHE A 614 12.02 10.04 11.31
N ASP A 615 13.29 9.95 11.70
CA ASP A 615 14.27 11.04 11.61
C ASP A 615 13.83 12.36 12.29
N ILE A 616 13.13 12.25 13.42
CA ILE A 616 12.72 13.41 14.23
C ILE A 616 13.81 13.70 15.28
N PRO A 617 14.43 14.90 15.26
CA PRO A 617 15.38 15.33 16.30
C PRO A 617 14.75 15.35 17.70
N ILE A 618 15.56 15.11 18.73
CA ILE A 618 15.10 15.07 20.12
C ILE A 618 15.67 16.21 20.94
N LEU A 619 14.81 16.91 21.69
CA LEU A 619 15.15 17.87 22.73
C LEU A 619 14.89 17.23 24.11
N SER A 620 15.94 17.11 24.92
CA SER A 620 15.90 16.58 26.27
C SER A 620 16.01 17.71 27.29
N LEU A 621 14.95 17.89 28.10
CA LEU A 621 14.88 18.89 29.15
C LEU A 621 15.09 18.26 30.52
N ILE A 622 16.26 18.49 31.12
CA ILE A 622 16.72 17.75 32.29
C ILE A 622 16.43 18.52 33.59
N ASP A 623 15.61 17.92 34.45
CA ASP A 623 15.44 18.26 35.89
C ASP A 623 15.31 16.94 36.68
N CYS A 624 16.38 16.15 36.60
CA CYS A 624 16.46 14.77 37.06
C CYS A 624 17.33 14.65 38.32
N PRO A 625 16.78 14.21 39.47
CA PRO A 625 17.56 13.89 40.65
C PRO A 625 18.28 12.53 40.57
N GLY A 626 18.16 11.82 39.45
CA GLY A 626 18.70 10.47 39.22
C GLY A 626 17.61 9.44 38.90
N ASN A 627 18.01 8.19 38.75
CA ASN A 627 17.07 7.08 38.73
C ASN A 627 16.39 6.96 40.09
N MET A 628 15.16 6.44 40.11
CA MET A 628 14.52 6.05 41.36
C MET A 628 15.39 5.03 42.09
N VAL A 629 15.31 5.00 43.42
CA VAL A 629 16.09 4.07 44.24
C VAL A 629 15.24 3.54 45.39
N GLY A 630 15.62 2.39 45.91
CA GLY A 630 15.03 1.80 47.11
C GLY A 630 14.35 0.45 46.84
N PRO A 631 14.22 -0.41 47.87
CA PRO A 631 13.76 -1.79 47.67
C PRO A 631 12.40 -1.94 47.00
N GLU A 632 11.50 -0.96 47.14
CA GLU A 632 10.19 -0.99 46.49
C GLU A 632 10.29 -0.80 44.98
N ALA A 633 11.08 0.17 44.52
CA ALA A 633 11.28 0.40 43.08
C ALA A 633 11.96 -0.80 42.40
N GLU A 634 12.86 -1.49 43.11
CA GLU A 634 13.55 -2.67 42.58
C GLU A 634 12.62 -3.88 42.33
N LYS A 635 11.44 -3.95 42.99
CA LYS A 635 10.44 -5.01 42.72
C LYS A 635 9.89 -4.97 41.31
N GLU A 636 9.95 -3.80 40.67
CA GLU A 636 9.47 -3.56 39.31
C GLU A 636 10.58 -3.77 38.26
N ALA A 637 11.65 -4.50 38.59
CA ALA A 637 12.79 -4.75 37.70
C ALA A 637 13.46 -3.47 37.17
N LEU A 638 13.53 -2.42 38.00
CA LEU A 638 14.04 -1.09 37.66
C LEU A 638 15.35 -1.10 36.86
N ILE A 639 16.30 -1.96 37.25
CA ILE A 639 17.60 -2.13 36.57
C ILE A 639 17.42 -2.36 35.06
N ARG A 640 16.47 -3.21 34.65
CA ARG A 640 16.23 -3.52 33.24
C ARG A 640 15.53 -2.37 32.52
N HIS A 641 14.56 -1.74 33.16
CA HIS A 641 13.80 -0.63 32.58
C HIS A 641 14.68 0.60 32.38
N CYS A 642 15.42 1.06 33.41
CA CYS A 642 16.40 2.14 33.25
C CYS A 642 17.51 1.77 32.25
N GLY A 643 17.92 0.49 32.21
CA GLY A 643 18.87 -0.02 31.23
C GLY A 643 18.44 0.18 29.77
N ARG A 644 17.13 0.13 29.47
CA ARG A 644 16.59 0.36 28.12
C ARG A 644 16.93 1.75 27.59
N MET A 645 16.90 2.78 28.43
CA MET A 645 17.22 4.15 28.01
C MET A 645 18.66 4.28 27.52
N TYR A 646 19.63 3.65 28.20
CA TYR A 646 21.02 3.68 27.76
C TYR A 646 21.23 2.94 26.44
N VAL A 647 20.62 1.76 26.30
CA VAL A 647 20.73 0.96 25.08
C VAL A 647 20.09 1.70 23.90
N ALA A 648 18.92 2.29 24.08
CA ALA A 648 18.26 3.09 23.04
C ALA A 648 19.09 4.34 22.72
N GLY A 649 19.43 5.14 23.74
CA GLY A 649 20.19 6.39 23.60
C GLY A 649 21.51 6.21 22.85
N ALA A 650 22.32 5.22 23.22
CA ALA A 650 23.60 4.95 22.58
C ALA A 650 23.51 4.50 21.11
N ASN A 651 22.31 4.20 20.60
CA ASN A 651 22.08 3.78 19.21
C ASN A 651 21.25 4.79 18.41
N LEU A 652 20.93 5.96 18.97
CA LEU A 652 20.25 7.02 18.24
C LEU A 652 21.20 7.65 17.22
N THR A 653 20.66 8.03 16.06
CA THR A 653 21.42 8.74 15.01
C THR A 653 20.75 10.05 14.61
N VAL A 654 19.54 10.32 15.09
CA VAL A 654 18.92 11.65 15.02
C VAL A 654 19.67 12.66 15.88
N PRO A 655 19.67 13.95 15.51
CA PRO A 655 20.22 15.01 16.36
C PRO A 655 19.55 15.01 17.73
N TYR A 656 20.37 15.09 18.78
CA TYR A 656 19.94 15.06 20.17
C TYR A 656 20.47 16.30 20.89
N PHE A 657 19.57 17.07 21.49
CA PHE A 657 19.85 18.36 22.12
C PHE A 657 19.54 18.28 23.61
N VAL A 658 20.46 18.68 24.48
CA VAL A 658 20.28 18.65 25.93
C VAL A 658 20.20 20.06 26.50
N VAL A 659 19.19 20.31 27.34
CA VAL A 659 19.04 21.53 28.13
C VAL A 659 18.79 21.14 29.59
N VAL A 660 19.77 21.40 30.45
CA VAL A 660 19.60 21.23 31.90
C VAL A 660 18.82 22.42 32.46
N LEU A 661 17.57 22.18 32.87
CA LEU A 661 16.71 23.19 33.48
C LEU A 661 17.12 23.48 34.93
N ARG A 662 17.43 22.41 35.68
CA ARG A 662 17.81 22.51 37.09
C ARG A 662 18.65 21.31 37.54
N LYS A 663 18.05 20.20 37.98
CA LYS A 663 18.82 19.05 38.51
C LYS A 663 19.40 18.20 37.38
N ALA A 664 20.69 17.92 37.43
CA ALA A 664 21.34 16.92 36.59
C ALA A 664 22.21 16.01 37.48
N TYR A 665 21.57 15.02 38.11
CA TYR A 665 22.25 14.13 39.05
C TYR A 665 22.43 12.69 38.55
N GLY A 666 23.67 12.22 38.69
CA GLY A 666 24.08 10.83 38.53
C GLY A 666 23.63 10.19 37.23
N LEU A 667 23.45 8.88 37.30
CA LEU A 667 23.13 8.03 36.15
C LEU A 667 21.83 8.45 35.46
N GLY A 668 20.80 8.89 36.20
CA GLY A 668 19.54 9.33 35.59
C GLY A 668 19.69 10.54 34.68
N ALA A 669 20.57 11.49 35.01
CA ALA A 669 20.87 12.61 34.11
C ALA A 669 21.62 12.15 32.85
N LEU A 670 22.55 11.19 32.97
CA LEU A 670 23.20 10.60 31.81
C LEU A 670 22.22 9.84 30.91
N ALA A 671 21.25 9.12 31.47
CA ALA A 671 20.20 8.45 30.70
C ALA A 671 19.36 9.43 29.86
N MET A 672 19.13 10.65 30.38
CA MET A 672 18.47 11.74 29.66
C MET A 672 19.34 12.37 28.57
N ALA A 673 20.63 12.09 28.54
CA ALA A 673 21.61 12.62 27.61
C ALA A 673 22.28 11.49 26.83
N VAL A 674 21.51 10.51 26.35
CA VAL A 674 21.98 9.35 25.55
C VAL A 674 23.11 8.50 26.17
N GLY A 675 23.40 8.69 27.46
CA GLY A 675 24.50 8.04 28.19
C GLY A 675 25.67 8.98 28.52
N SER A 676 25.82 10.10 27.81
CA SER A 676 26.88 11.09 28.02
C SER A 676 26.51 12.45 27.41
N PHE A 677 26.77 13.54 28.12
CA PHE A 677 26.51 14.90 27.63
C PHE A 677 27.34 15.19 26.36
N GLU A 678 28.57 14.68 26.30
CA GLU A 678 29.50 14.87 25.18
C GLU A 678 29.08 14.16 23.87
N GLU A 679 28.19 13.16 23.95
CA GLU A 679 27.70 12.42 22.77
C GLU A 679 26.45 13.07 22.16
N THR A 680 26.02 14.20 22.71
CA THR A 680 24.90 14.99 22.19
C THR A 680 25.40 16.10 21.27
N PHE A 681 24.52 16.67 20.43
CA PHE A 681 24.93 17.76 19.54
C PHE A 681 25.30 19.02 20.34
N PHE A 682 24.56 19.30 21.41
CA PHE A 682 24.96 20.21 22.46
C PHE A 682 24.33 19.78 23.79
N ALA A 683 25.00 20.09 24.89
CA ALA A 683 24.49 20.03 26.24
C ALA A 683 24.71 21.37 26.94
N ILE A 684 23.63 22.16 27.06
CA ILE A 684 23.66 23.48 27.70
C ILE A 684 22.88 23.46 29.01
N SER A 685 23.15 24.44 29.87
CA SER A 685 22.47 24.58 31.17
C SER A 685 21.82 25.95 31.31
N TRP A 686 20.67 26.00 31.98
CA TRP A 686 20.13 27.24 32.52
C TRP A 686 20.91 27.66 33.79
N PRO A 687 20.84 28.93 34.23
CA PRO A 687 21.58 29.38 35.40
C PRO A 687 21.15 28.68 36.70
N THR A 688 19.95 28.12 36.71
CA THR A 688 19.38 27.30 37.80
C THR A 688 19.93 25.88 37.84
N GLY A 689 20.76 25.48 36.88
CA GLY A 689 21.37 24.16 36.81
C GLY A 689 22.20 23.81 38.05
N GLU A 690 22.15 22.55 38.45
CA GLU A 690 22.96 21.96 39.51
C GLU A 690 23.37 20.52 39.16
N PHE A 691 24.66 20.23 39.36
CA PHE A 691 25.33 19.03 38.84
C PHE A 691 26.01 18.26 39.97
N ALA A 692 25.81 16.94 40.01
CA ALA A 692 26.43 16.07 41.01
C ALA A 692 26.34 14.60 40.59
N GLY A 693 27.30 13.77 41.03
CA GLY A 693 27.24 12.32 40.79
C GLY A 693 26.10 11.60 41.54
N MET A 694 25.58 12.20 42.61
CA MET A 694 24.43 11.74 43.39
C MET A 694 23.85 12.90 44.21
N GLY A 695 22.76 12.67 44.95
CA GLY A 695 22.25 13.67 45.90
C GLY A 695 23.33 14.14 46.88
N LEU A 696 23.54 15.46 46.96
CA LEU A 696 24.65 16.06 47.70
C LEU A 696 24.59 15.78 49.19
N GLU A 697 23.38 15.66 49.75
CA GLU A 697 23.16 15.20 51.13
C GLU A 697 23.78 13.83 51.40
N GLY A 698 23.62 12.89 50.46
CA GLY A 698 24.17 11.53 50.53
C GLY A 698 25.69 11.53 50.33
N GLN A 699 26.17 12.32 49.36
CA GLN A 699 27.60 12.47 49.08
C GLN A 699 28.36 12.97 50.32
N ILE A 700 27.85 13.98 51.04
CA ILE A 700 28.47 14.48 52.28
C ILE A 700 28.43 13.40 53.37
N LYS A 701 27.30 12.71 53.59
CA LYS A 701 27.19 11.65 54.61
C LYS A 701 28.21 10.54 54.39
N LEU A 702 28.43 10.13 53.15
CA LEU A 702 29.38 9.07 52.80
C LEU A 702 30.82 9.58 52.84
N GLY A 703 31.11 10.69 52.18
CA GLY A 703 32.47 11.23 52.02
C GLY A 703 33.05 11.91 53.26
N ARG A 704 32.21 12.30 54.23
CA ARG A 704 32.61 12.93 55.50
C ARG A 704 32.13 12.12 56.72
N ARG A 705 31.84 10.83 56.55
CA ARG A 705 31.33 9.95 57.61
C ARG A 705 32.16 10.00 58.88
N ASN A 706 33.48 9.86 58.75
CA ASN A 706 34.39 9.81 59.90
C ASN A 706 34.44 11.15 60.64
N GLU A 707 34.48 12.28 59.91
CA GLU A 707 34.47 13.63 60.48
C GLU A 707 33.16 13.89 61.25
N LEU A 708 32.01 13.56 60.65
CA LEU A 708 30.71 13.75 61.30
C LEU A 708 30.51 12.81 62.49
N ALA A 709 30.99 11.57 62.41
CA ALA A 709 30.88 10.59 63.50
C ALA A 709 31.74 10.98 64.72
N ALA A 710 32.84 11.69 64.51
CA ALA A 710 33.71 12.17 65.59
C ALA A 710 33.07 13.30 66.43
N ILE A 711 32.02 13.96 65.94
CA ILE A 711 31.30 15.00 66.69
C ILE A 711 30.24 14.33 67.57
N GLU A 712 30.43 14.30 68.89
CA GLU A 712 29.50 13.63 69.83
C GLU A 712 28.15 14.37 69.96
N ASN A 713 28.18 15.71 69.97
CA ASN A 713 26.99 16.52 70.09
C ASN A 713 26.16 16.48 68.80
N ILE A 714 24.92 16.02 68.90
CA ILE A 714 24.02 15.85 67.74
C ILE A 714 23.69 17.18 67.05
N GLN A 715 23.50 18.27 67.81
CA GLN A 715 23.18 19.57 67.23
C GLN A 715 24.40 20.17 66.51
N GLU A 716 25.58 20.01 67.08
CA GLU A 716 26.84 20.44 66.45
C GLU A 716 27.11 19.63 65.18
N ARG A 717 26.92 18.30 65.23
CA ARG A 717 27.05 17.43 64.05
C ARG A 717 26.07 17.84 62.95
N LYS A 718 24.83 18.14 63.31
CA LYS A 718 23.82 18.62 62.36
C LYS A 718 24.22 19.96 61.75
N ALA A 719 24.65 20.93 62.56
CA ALA A 719 25.09 22.24 62.07
C ALA A 719 26.29 22.10 61.11
N ARG A 720 27.26 21.23 61.44
CA ARG A 720 28.41 20.94 60.57
C ARG A 720 27.99 20.27 59.26
N TYR A 721 27.07 19.31 59.34
CA TYR A 721 26.50 18.64 58.17
C TYR A 721 25.78 19.62 57.26
N ASP A 722 24.88 20.44 57.80
CA ASP A 722 24.14 21.45 57.04
C ASP A 722 25.09 22.45 56.38
N GLN A 723 26.12 22.92 57.10
CA GLN A 723 27.17 23.79 56.55
C GLN A 723 27.89 23.15 55.35
N MET A 724 28.27 21.87 55.44
CA MET A 724 28.93 21.16 54.33
C MET A 724 28.00 20.98 53.13
N VAL A 725 26.72 20.70 53.37
CA VAL A 725 25.72 20.55 52.32
C VAL A 725 25.50 21.89 51.61
N ASP A 726 25.39 23.00 52.34
CA ASP A 726 25.27 24.34 51.76
C ASP A 726 26.49 24.71 50.91
N GLN A 727 27.69 24.38 51.38
CA GLN A 727 28.93 24.56 50.61
C GLN A 727 28.95 23.70 49.34
N ALA A 728 28.51 22.45 49.43
CA ALA A 728 28.43 21.55 48.29
C ALA A 728 27.45 22.09 47.23
N TYR A 729 26.31 22.62 47.65
CA TYR A 729 25.34 23.25 46.75
C TYR A 729 25.82 24.57 46.14
N ALA A 730 26.61 25.36 46.88
CA ALA A 730 27.23 26.55 46.32
C ALA A 730 28.24 26.19 45.21
N TRP A 731 28.95 25.06 45.36
CA TRP A 731 29.91 24.56 44.38
C TRP A 731 29.28 23.79 43.22
N SER A 732 28.11 23.19 43.37
CA SER A 732 27.47 22.37 42.33
C SER A 732 26.68 23.16 41.28
N ARG A 733 26.72 24.49 41.30
CA ARG A 733 25.94 25.35 40.39
C ARG A 733 26.43 25.26 38.95
N ALA A 734 25.54 25.49 37.99
CA ALA A 734 25.80 25.47 36.55
C ALA A 734 27.05 26.26 36.15
N LEU A 735 27.29 27.42 36.76
CA LEU A 735 28.47 28.24 36.50
C LEU A 735 29.77 27.43 36.65
N ASN A 736 29.89 26.60 37.69
CA ASN A 736 31.10 25.81 37.90
C ASN A 736 31.19 24.66 36.89
N ALA A 737 30.07 24.00 36.55
CA ALA A 737 30.04 22.99 35.50
C ALA A 737 30.52 23.56 34.15
N GLY A 738 30.11 24.78 33.80
CA GLY A 738 30.59 25.49 32.61
C GLY A 738 32.09 25.81 32.64
N THR A 739 32.66 26.14 33.79
CA THR A 739 34.11 26.44 33.89
C THR A 739 35.03 25.24 33.66
N VAL A 740 34.49 24.03 33.78
CA VAL A 740 35.22 22.77 33.56
C VAL A 740 34.77 22.03 32.30
N PHE A 741 33.92 22.66 31.49
CA PHE A 741 33.40 22.09 30.24
C PHE A 741 32.62 20.79 30.43
N GLU A 742 31.88 20.65 31.55
CA GLU A 742 30.90 19.57 31.73
C GLU A 742 29.60 19.83 30.92
N VAL A 743 29.37 21.08 30.56
CA VAL A 743 28.34 21.55 29.62
C VAL A 743 28.98 22.55 28.65
N ASP A 744 28.43 22.65 27.44
CA ASP A 744 28.94 23.53 26.38
C ASP A 744 28.81 25.02 26.75
N ASP A 745 27.73 25.38 27.44
CA ASP A 745 27.49 26.74 27.94
C ASP A 745 26.45 26.79 29.07
N VAL A 746 26.47 27.89 29.83
CA VAL A 746 25.42 28.28 30.78
C VAL A 746 24.72 29.52 30.24
N ILE A 747 23.53 29.32 29.67
CA ILE A 747 22.86 30.31 28.81
C ILE A 747 21.77 31.10 29.55
N ASP A 748 21.37 32.24 28.98
CA ASP A 748 20.07 32.84 29.31
C ASP A 748 18.94 31.89 28.85
N PRO A 749 17.99 31.49 29.70
CA PRO A 749 16.87 30.63 29.31
C PRO A 749 16.12 31.08 28.05
N ALA A 750 16.05 32.40 27.78
CA ALA A 750 15.42 32.94 26.58
C ALA A 750 16.12 32.54 25.26
N GLU A 751 17.40 32.16 25.31
CA GLU A 751 18.22 31.78 24.15
C GLU A 751 18.09 30.29 23.81
N THR A 752 17.39 29.49 24.62
CA THR A 752 17.23 28.04 24.43
C THR A 752 16.80 27.70 23.00
N ARG A 753 15.84 28.47 22.48
CA ARG A 753 15.27 28.25 21.16
C ARG A 753 16.27 28.51 20.04
N ASN A 754 17.17 29.50 20.21
CA ASN A 754 18.22 29.83 19.24
C ASN A 754 19.24 28.70 19.12
N TRP A 755 19.62 28.07 20.24
CA TRP A 755 20.48 26.89 20.25
C TRP A 755 19.84 25.70 19.52
N VAL A 756 18.57 25.42 19.79
CA VAL A 756 17.87 24.34 19.09
C VAL A 756 17.78 24.62 17.59
N VAL A 757 17.45 25.85 17.18
CA VAL A 757 17.42 26.25 15.77
C VAL A 757 18.79 26.12 15.11
N MET A 758 19.87 26.52 15.79
CA MET A 758 21.24 26.33 15.31
C MET A 758 21.54 24.84 15.11
N GLY A 759 21.18 23.98 16.06
CA GLY A 759 21.37 22.53 15.94
C GLY A 759 20.60 21.94 14.77
N LEU A 760 19.32 22.31 14.62
CA LEU A 760 18.48 21.89 13.50
C LEU A 760 19.01 22.38 12.14
N ASN A 761 19.59 23.58 12.06
CA ASN A 761 20.18 24.13 10.83
C ASN A 761 21.53 23.50 10.47
N SER A 762 22.28 23.03 11.48
CA SER A 762 23.61 22.43 11.31
C SER A 762 23.54 20.92 11.07
N SER A 763 22.40 20.29 11.38
CA SER A 763 22.18 18.88 11.17
C SER A 763 22.02 18.58 9.67
N PRO A 764 22.71 17.55 9.13
CA PRO A 764 22.55 17.18 7.74
C PRO A 764 21.10 16.69 7.48
N ALA A 765 20.61 16.93 6.26
CA ALA A 765 19.33 16.39 5.85
C ALA A 765 19.36 14.84 5.92
N PRO A 766 18.29 14.18 6.41
CA PRO A 766 18.21 12.73 6.39
C PRO A 766 18.41 12.18 4.97
N VAL A 767 19.24 11.16 4.83
CA VAL A 767 19.45 10.49 3.55
C VAL A 767 18.16 9.76 3.17
N PRO A 768 17.64 9.90 1.93
CA PRO A 768 16.50 9.13 1.47
C PRO A 768 16.75 7.61 1.61
N ARG A 769 15.80 6.88 2.19
CA ARG A 769 15.92 5.44 2.47
C ARG A 769 14.90 4.64 1.69
N ASP A 770 15.35 3.55 1.08
CA ASP A 770 14.48 2.55 0.47
C ASP A 770 13.82 1.62 1.49
N GLY A 771 14.08 1.77 2.79
CA GLY A 771 13.58 0.88 3.83
C GLY A 771 13.52 1.52 5.21
N LYS A 772 13.31 0.69 6.22
CA LYS A 772 13.17 1.15 7.60
C LYS A 772 14.52 1.55 8.19
N LYS A 773 14.52 2.57 9.05
CA LYS A 773 15.69 2.90 9.88
C LYS A 773 15.85 1.89 11.01
N LEU A 774 14.77 1.67 11.75
CA LEU A 774 14.64 0.62 12.75
C LEU A 774 13.85 -0.55 12.19
N LYS A 775 14.19 -1.79 12.55
CA LYS A 775 13.45 -2.98 12.05
C LYS A 775 11.96 -2.95 12.43
N TRP A 776 11.64 -2.39 13.59
CA TRP A 776 10.32 -2.05 14.11
C TRP A 776 10.48 -1.02 15.24
N ILE A 777 9.38 -0.39 15.64
CA ILE A 777 9.30 0.39 16.88
C ILE A 777 8.71 -0.52 17.96
N ASP A 778 9.35 -0.63 19.13
CA ASP A 778 8.79 -1.44 20.22
C ASP A 778 7.42 -0.86 20.63
N THR A 779 6.44 -1.72 20.87
CA THR A 779 5.10 -1.30 21.31
C THR A 779 5.10 -0.80 22.75
N TRP A 780 6.16 -1.06 23.52
CA TRP A 780 6.28 -0.71 24.93
C TRP A 780 7.37 0.30 25.28
#